data_AF-A0A0Q0XPL4-F1
#
_entry.id   AF-A0A0Q0XPL4-F1
#
_cell.length_a   1.000
_cell.length_b   1.000
_cell.length_c   1.000
_cell.angle_alpha   90.00
_cell.angle_beta   90.00
_cell.angle_gamma   90.00
#
_symmetry.space_group_name_H-M   'P 1'
#
loop_
_entity.id
_entity.type
_entity.pdbx_description
1 polymer ?
#
loop_
_entity_poly.entity_id
_entity_poly.type
_entity_poly.pdbx_seq_one_letter_code
_entity_poly.pdbx_strand_id
1 'polypeptide(L)'
;MLPLRFRSTTVPINFLNTPIDYLSGVGQARADLLRKELGIETYGDLANFFPNRYVDRTQFYKINQLVPDTAQVQILGKVVSIATAGAGKATRLVATFADDTGRMELVWFKGQKYFRENLKVNEVYVVYGKVSRYGAMYSMAHPDMELAKEYKSRQQAAMSPIYPSTETLTKRQLTNKYFIGLMRKLFSEIKTAFVETLPDDVMREQQLITKNAAMQEIHFPSSAAGLQAALKRLKFEELFFIQLELLLQNRIRKTQIKSFAFEKVGDHFNNFYQYNLPFELTGAQKRVVKEIRADMATGAHMNRLLQGDVGSGKTIVAVLTCLLAIDNGFQACIMAPTEILAQQHMAGVSELLAPTGLKVALLTGSVKTKARRVIHEALEDGSLDILIGTHALIEPKVKFQNLGVAIVDEQHRFGVAQRAKLWKKNKLPPHVLVMTATPIPRTLAMSLYGDLDISVIDELPPGRKEIKTVHRYDKNRLAVFKFIRDEIKKGRQIYIVYPLIQESETLDYKDLMDGYESIVREFPLPDYQVSIVHGQMKPEDKDHEMQRFVEGKTQIMVATTVIEVGVNVPNASVMIIESAERFGLSQLHQLRGRVGRGADQSYCILMTSHKLSSEAKTRLQTMVETTDGFKIAEVDLKLRGPGDIMGTRQSGVMELRIADIVKDNELLAVARNAAMNFLQEDPSIGLEKNINVRRVMNFLQNKKGLWKYIS
;
A
#
# COMPACT_ATOMS: atom_id res chain seq x y z
N MET A 1 -64.63 -2.26 6.95
CA MET A 1 -64.02 -1.36 7.96
C MET A 1 -62.81 -0.70 7.33
N LEU A 2 -62.73 0.63 7.39
CA LEU A 2 -61.71 1.47 6.73
C LEU A 2 -60.27 1.03 7.04
N PRO A 3 -59.35 1.07 6.05
CA PRO A 3 -57.92 0.96 6.34
C PRO A 3 -57.42 2.28 6.92
N LEU A 4 -56.80 2.19 8.10
CA LEU A 4 -56.04 3.27 8.73
C LEU A 4 -54.89 3.68 7.80
N ARG A 5 -54.97 4.89 7.26
CA ARG A 5 -53.86 5.56 6.56
C ARG A 5 -52.73 5.83 7.55
N PHE A 6 -51.70 5.01 7.55
CA PHE A 6 -50.39 5.44 8.03
C PHE A 6 -49.84 6.46 7.02
N ARG A 7 -49.69 7.72 7.45
CA ARG A 7 -49.02 8.76 6.67
C ARG A 7 -47.56 8.36 6.48
N SER A 8 -47.20 7.97 5.26
CA SER A 8 -45.81 7.74 4.84
C SER A 8 -45.03 9.05 4.96
N THR A 9 -44.03 9.05 5.83
CA THR A 9 -42.97 10.08 5.88
C THR A 9 -41.63 9.42 5.57
N THR A 10 -41.60 8.68 4.46
CA THR A 10 -40.36 8.21 3.84
C THR A 10 -40.17 9.00 2.56
N VAL A 11 -39.06 9.73 2.46
CA VAL A 11 -38.66 10.37 1.20
C VAL A 11 -38.44 9.24 0.18
N PRO A 12 -39.05 9.29 -1.01
CA PRO A 12 -38.84 8.23 -2.00
C PRO A 12 -37.37 8.19 -2.38
N ILE A 13 -36.86 6.98 -2.67
CA ILE A 13 -35.51 6.68 -3.21
C ILE A 13 -35.14 7.61 -4.40
N ASN A 14 -36.13 8.26 -5.01
CA ASN A 14 -36.02 9.24 -6.08
C ASN A 14 -35.37 10.59 -5.70
N PHE A 15 -35.38 11.03 -4.44
CA PHE A 15 -34.90 12.39 -4.09
C PHE A 15 -33.37 12.53 -4.17
N LEU A 16 -32.61 11.54 -3.70
CA LEU A 16 -31.15 11.56 -3.78
C LEU A 16 -30.63 11.39 -5.22
N ASN A 17 -31.43 10.80 -6.11
CA ASN A 17 -31.10 10.69 -7.53
C ASN A 17 -31.47 11.95 -8.33
N THR A 18 -32.00 13.00 -7.68
CA THR A 18 -32.34 14.27 -8.34
C THR A 18 -31.06 14.92 -8.90
N PRO A 19 -31.05 15.38 -10.16
CA PRO A 19 -29.93 16.12 -10.72
C PRO A 19 -29.61 17.39 -9.94
N ILE A 20 -28.32 17.72 -9.84
CA ILE A 20 -27.85 18.85 -9.03
C ILE A 20 -28.35 20.22 -9.53
N ASP A 21 -28.81 20.33 -10.79
CA ASP A 21 -29.35 21.59 -11.35
C ASP A 21 -30.62 22.05 -10.65
N TYR A 22 -31.34 21.14 -9.99
CA TYR A 22 -32.58 21.46 -9.28
C TYR A 22 -32.33 22.06 -7.89
N LEU A 23 -31.08 22.03 -7.40
CA LEU A 23 -30.76 22.56 -6.08
C LEU A 23 -30.70 24.08 -6.11
N SER A 24 -31.52 24.73 -5.29
CA SER A 24 -31.59 26.20 -5.23
C SER A 24 -30.21 26.83 -4.95
N GLY A 25 -29.68 27.58 -5.92
CA GLY A 25 -28.34 28.19 -5.87
C GLY A 25 -27.29 27.52 -6.77
N VAL A 26 -27.65 26.40 -7.41
CA VAL A 26 -26.91 25.73 -8.48
C VAL A 26 -27.64 26.01 -9.80
N GLY A 27 -27.18 27.00 -10.56
CA GLY A 27 -27.66 27.19 -11.94
C GLY A 27 -26.96 26.23 -12.91
N GLN A 28 -27.47 26.08 -14.13
CA GLN A 28 -26.93 25.18 -15.16
C GLN A 28 -25.41 25.26 -15.32
N ALA A 29 -24.87 26.49 -15.47
CA ALA A 29 -23.44 26.70 -15.65
C ALA A 29 -22.58 26.27 -14.45
N ARG A 30 -23.15 26.26 -13.23
CA ARG A 30 -22.48 25.77 -12.01
C ARG A 30 -22.62 24.26 -11.89
N ALA A 31 -23.77 23.70 -12.23
CA ALA A 31 -23.99 22.26 -12.26
C ALA A 31 -23.02 21.56 -13.23
N ASP A 32 -22.88 22.07 -14.46
CA ASP A 32 -21.95 21.51 -15.44
C ASP A 32 -20.49 21.55 -14.97
N LEU A 33 -20.14 22.59 -14.21
CA LEU A 33 -18.80 22.70 -13.63
C LEU A 33 -18.58 21.71 -12.48
N LEU A 34 -19.58 21.51 -11.60
CA LEU A 34 -19.53 20.53 -10.53
C LEU A 34 -19.45 19.09 -11.08
N ARG A 35 -20.19 18.80 -12.15
CA ARG A 35 -20.10 17.53 -12.88
C ARG A 35 -18.70 17.31 -13.44
N LYS A 36 -18.16 18.29 -14.15
CA LYS A 36 -16.88 18.17 -14.85
C LYS A 36 -15.68 18.10 -13.90
N GLU A 37 -15.66 18.93 -12.86
CA GLU A 37 -14.50 19.06 -11.97
C GLU A 37 -14.52 18.10 -10.79
N LEU A 38 -15.71 17.77 -10.26
CA LEU A 38 -15.88 16.97 -9.04
C LEU A 38 -16.70 15.69 -9.24
N GLY A 39 -17.27 15.46 -10.42
CA GLY A 39 -18.12 14.29 -10.67
C GLY A 39 -19.45 14.31 -9.91
N ILE A 40 -19.91 15.49 -9.47
CA ILE A 40 -21.14 15.64 -8.70
C ILE A 40 -22.31 15.85 -9.68
N GLU A 41 -23.11 14.80 -9.88
CA GLU A 41 -24.26 14.82 -10.81
C GLU A 41 -25.59 14.94 -10.08
N THR A 42 -25.70 14.31 -8.91
CA THR A 42 -26.95 14.17 -8.15
C THR A 42 -26.86 14.74 -6.74
N TYR A 43 -28.01 14.87 -6.08
CA TYR A 43 -28.08 15.23 -4.66
C TYR A 43 -27.33 14.23 -3.77
N GLY A 44 -27.37 12.95 -4.09
CA GLY A 44 -26.62 11.90 -3.39
C GLY A 44 -25.11 12.02 -3.58
N ASP A 45 -24.64 12.47 -4.75
CA ASP A 45 -23.21 12.74 -4.95
C ASP A 45 -22.75 13.96 -4.14
N LEU A 46 -23.57 15.00 -4.07
CA LEU A 46 -23.27 16.18 -3.24
C LEU A 46 -23.30 15.82 -1.75
N ALA A 47 -24.29 15.06 -1.28
CA ALA A 47 -24.36 14.63 0.11
C ALA A 47 -23.15 13.80 0.53
N ASN A 48 -22.49 13.13 -0.42
CA ASN A 48 -21.30 12.33 -0.19
C ASN A 48 -19.98 13.04 -0.53
N PHE A 49 -20.06 14.35 -0.80
CA PHE A 49 -18.88 15.16 -1.03
C PHE A 49 -18.30 15.62 0.31
N PHE A 50 -17.49 14.75 0.93
CA PHE A 50 -17.03 14.95 2.30
C PHE A 50 -15.94 16.02 2.46
N PRO A 51 -15.87 16.71 3.61
CA PRO A 51 -14.77 17.62 3.93
C PRO A 51 -13.43 16.88 4.06
N ASN A 52 -12.34 17.49 3.59
CA ASN A 52 -10.98 16.92 3.74
C ASN A 52 -10.27 17.36 5.03
N ARG A 53 -10.73 18.44 5.67
CA ARG A 53 -10.24 18.91 6.96
C ARG A 53 -11.33 19.69 7.70
N TYR A 54 -11.15 19.78 9.00
CA TYR A 54 -12.03 20.53 9.89
C TYR A 54 -11.20 21.58 10.60
N VAL A 55 -11.74 22.80 10.64
CA VAL A 55 -11.13 23.90 11.38
C VAL A 55 -11.95 24.11 12.63
N ASP A 56 -11.29 23.97 13.79
CA ASP A 56 -11.85 24.39 15.05
C ASP A 56 -11.90 25.93 15.09
N ARG A 57 -13.12 26.48 15.21
CA ARG A 57 -13.38 27.92 15.32
C ARG A 57 -13.86 28.32 16.71
N THR A 58 -13.75 27.42 17.69
CA THR A 58 -14.16 27.68 19.07
C THR A 58 -13.11 28.47 19.86
N GLN A 59 -11.82 28.32 19.51
CA GLN A 59 -10.74 28.94 20.27
C GLN A 59 -10.37 30.31 19.72
N PHE A 60 -10.44 31.32 20.59
CA PHE A 60 -9.95 32.66 20.32
C PHE A 60 -8.60 32.87 20.99
N TYR A 61 -7.62 33.29 20.20
CA TYR A 61 -6.28 33.63 20.68
C TYR A 61 -6.15 35.14 20.81
N LYS A 62 -5.36 35.58 21.79
CA LYS A 62 -4.89 36.97 21.88
C LYS A 62 -3.59 37.16 21.10
N ILE A 63 -3.29 38.38 20.67
CA ILE A 63 -2.11 38.70 19.86
C ILE A 63 -0.81 38.34 20.60
N ASN A 64 -0.76 38.50 21.93
CA ASN A 64 0.41 38.11 22.73
C ASN A 64 0.61 36.59 22.89
N GLN A 65 -0.41 35.78 22.58
CA GLN A 65 -0.35 34.31 22.63
C GLN A 65 0.02 33.69 21.28
N LEU A 66 0.21 34.52 20.25
CA LEU A 66 0.56 34.04 18.92
C LEU A 66 1.98 33.50 18.90
N VAL A 67 2.13 32.34 18.28
CA VAL A 67 3.43 31.71 18.02
C VAL A 67 3.67 31.78 16.49
N PRO A 68 4.90 32.09 16.03
CA PRO A 68 5.21 32.10 14.61
C PRO A 68 5.00 30.71 13.97
N ASP A 69 4.53 30.68 12.72
CA ASP A 69 4.38 29.46 11.91
C ASP A 69 3.44 28.37 12.49
N THR A 70 2.60 28.70 13.47
CA THR A 70 1.51 27.81 13.90
C THR A 70 0.41 27.70 12.84
N ALA A 71 -0.48 26.72 13.06
CA ALA A 71 -1.72 26.56 12.31
C ALA A 71 -2.56 27.85 12.27
N GLN A 72 -3.55 27.90 11.38
CA GLN A 72 -4.47 29.03 11.27
C GLN A 72 -5.17 29.30 12.62
N VAL A 73 -5.19 30.56 13.05
CA VAL A 73 -5.75 30.99 14.34
C VAL A 73 -6.88 31.99 14.14
N GLN A 74 -7.74 32.09 15.15
CA GLN A 74 -8.85 33.03 15.20
C GLN A 74 -8.60 34.08 16.29
N ILE A 75 -8.72 35.36 15.94
CA ILE A 75 -8.42 36.49 16.81
C ILE A 75 -9.60 37.47 16.78
N LEU A 76 -9.95 38.03 17.93
CA LEU A 76 -10.94 39.09 18.07
C LEU A 76 -10.24 40.43 18.32
N GLY A 77 -10.57 41.45 17.55
CA GLY A 77 -9.91 42.74 17.67
C GLY A 77 -10.53 43.80 16.75
N LYS A 78 -9.90 44.97 16.70
CA LYS A 78 -10.37 46.12 15.92
C LYS A 78 -9.36 46.49 14.84
N VAL A 79 -9.88 46.89 13.68
CA VAL A 79 -9.06 47.52 12.65
C VAL A 79 -8.82 48.98 13.04
N VAL A 80 -7.57 49.34 13.33
CA VAL A 80 -7.19 50.67 13.83
C VAL A 80 -6.84 51.62 12.68
N SER A 81 -6.19 51.14 11.63
CA SER A 81 -5.81 51.95 10.47
C SER A 81 -5.66 51.09 9.22
N ILE A 82 -5.76 51.72 8.05
CA ILE A 82 -5.59 51.08 6.74
C ILE A 82 -4.64 51.94 5.92
N ALA A 83 -3.59 51.34 5.40
CA ALA A 83 -2.59 51.98 4.55
C ALA A 83 -2.34 51.16 3.28
N THR A 84 -1.82 51.79 2.24
CA THR A 84 -1.27 51.11 1.07
C THR A 84 0.25 51.21 1.13
N ALA A 85 0.94 50.09 1.00
CA ALA A 85 2.40 50.01 1.02
C ALA A 85 2.92 49.43 -0.31
N GLY A 86 4.11 49.84 -0.74
CA GLY A 86 4.76 49.40 -1.98
C GLY A 86 4.63 50.37 -3.17
N ALA A 87 5.35 50.11 -4.26
CA ALA A 87 5.40 50.93 -5.47
C ALA A 87 5.15 50.09 -6.74
N GLY A 88 4.47 50.68 -7.74
CA GLY A 88 4.21 50.04 -9.04
C GLY A 88 3.28 48.81 -8.96
N LYS A 89 3.65 47.71 -9.62
CA LYS A 89 2.87 46.44 -9.61
C LYS A 89 2.93 45.66 -8.29
N ALA A 90 3.75 46.09 -7.33
CA ALA A 90 3.94 45.44 -6.02
C ALA A 90 3.24 46.17 -4.86
N THR A 91 2.13 46.87 -5.14
CA THR A 91 1.30 47.47 -4.08
C THR A 91 0.62 46.41 -3.24
N ARG A 92 0.47 46.65 -1.93
CA ARG A 92 -0.28 45.82 -1.00
C ARG A 92 -1.09 46.70 -0.05
N LEU A 93 -2.28 46.23 0.32
CA LEU A 93 -3.09 46.87 1.36
C LEU A 93 -2.66 46.28 2.71
N VAL A 94 -2.41 47.15 3.68
CA VAL A 94 -2.04 46.77 5.05
C VAL A 94 -3.03 47.41 6.01
N ALA A 95 -3.74 46.61 6.80
CA ALA A 95 -4.57 47.10 7.89
C ALA A 95 -3.91 46.77 9.24
N THR A 96 -3.79 47.77 10.10
CA THR A 96 -3.33 47.58 11.48
C THR A 96 -4.50 47.04 12.28
N PHE A 97 -4.35 45.84 12.83
CA PHE A 97 -5.33 45.17 13.66
C PHE A 97 -4.81 45.10 15.10
N ALA A 98 -5.65 45.45 16.06
CA ALA A 98 -5.27 45.51 17.47
C ALA A 98 -6.32 44.82 18.36
N ASP A 99 -5.84 44.12 19.37
CA ASP A 99 -6.64 43.65 20.50
C ASP A 99 -6.22 44.40 21.77
N ASP A 100 -6.62 43.89 22.94
CA ASP A 100 -6.25 44.43 24.25
C ASP A 100 -4.78 44.15 24.66
N THR A 101 -4.06 43.31 23.91
CA THR A 101 -2.71 42.83 24.26
C THR A 101 -1.62 43.25 23.28
N GLY A 102 -1.95 43.60 22.03
CA GLY A 102 -0.96 43.93 21.03
C GLY A 102 -1.52 44.43 19.71
N ARG A 103 -0.63 44.56 18.72
CA ARG A 103 -0.95 44.96 17.34
C ARG A 103 -0.36 43.97 16.35
N MET A 104 -1.03 43.80 15.22
CA MET A 104 -0.58 42.99 14.11
C MET A 104 -1.02 43.60 12.77
N GLU A 105 -0.45 43.13 11.67
CA GLU A 105 -0.78 43.59 10.33
C GLU A 105 -1.61 42.56 9.55
N LEU A 106 -2.69 43.01 8.92
CA LEU A 106 -3.45 42.23 7.95
C LEU A 106 -3.09 42.70 6.55
N VAL A 107 -2.63 41.78 5.69
CA VAL A 107 -2.00 42.13 4.41
C VAL A 107 -2.75 41.50 3.24
N TRP A 108 -3.11 42.31 2.24
CA TRP A 108 -3.71 41.85 0.97
C TRP A 108 -2.86 42.27 -0.22
N PHE A 109 -2.42 41.27 -0.99
CA PHE A 109 -1.69 41.47 -2.25
C PHE A 109 -2.65 41.61 -3.45
N LYS A 110 -3.82 40.95 -3.38
CA LYS A 110 -4.90 40.97 -4.40
C LYS A 110 -6.18 41.59 -3.84
N GLY A 111 -7.00 42.20 -4.71
CA GLY A 111 -8.32 42.73 -4.31
C GLY A 111 -8.28 44.00 -3.45
N GLN A 112 -7.21 44.78 -3.53
CA GLN A 112 -6.94 45.95 -2.67
C GLN A 112 -8.09 46.97 -2.62
N LYS A 113 -8.72 47.26 -3.77
CA LYS A 113 -9.85 48.20 -3.87
C LYS A 113 -11.07 47.71 -3.07
N TYR A 114 -11.43 46.44 -3.23
CA TYR A 114 -12.56 45.81 -2.53
C TYR A 114 -12.38 45.84 -1.01
N PHE A 115 -11.20 45.47 -0.51
CA PHE A 115 -10.95 45.46 0.93
C PHE A 115 -10.89 46.87 1.52
N ARG A 116 -10.32 47.84 0.79
CA ARG A 116 -10.30 49.25 1.21
C ARG A 116 -11.70 49.83 1.39
N GLU A 117 -12.62 49.50 0.48
CA GLU A 117 -14.00 50.01 0.51
C GLU A 117 -14.87 49.30 1.57
N ASN A 118 -14.58 48.03 1.90
CA ASN A 118 -15.41 47.23 2.81
C ASN A 118 -14.91 47.16 4.27
N LEU A 119 -13.63 47.48 4.53
CA LEU A 119 -13.08 47.48 5.88
C LEU A 119 -13.48 48.74 6.63
N LYS A 120 -14.16 48.57 7.76
CA LYS A 120 -14.57 49.67 8.64
C LYS A 120 -13.55 49.84 9.76
N VAL A 121 -12.98 51.03 9.86
CA VAL A 121 -12.06 51.37 10.96
C VAL A 121 -12.85 51.45 12.28
N ASN A 122 -12.22 51.04 13.39
CA ASN A 122 -12.76 51.00 14.76
C ASN A 122 -13.91 50.01 15.02
N GLU A 123 -14.31 49.21 14.04
CA GLU A 123 -15.25 48.10 14.24
C GLU A 123 -14.53 46.84 14.72
N VAL A 124 -15.25 46.00 15.46
CA VAL A 124 -14.73 44.73 15.97
C VAL A 124 -14.92 43.64 14.93
N TYR A 125 -13.81 43.01 14.54
CA TYR A 125 -13.78 41.91 13.60
C TYR A 125 -13.28 40.63 14.26
N VAL A 126 -13.83 39.52 13.80
CA VAL A 126 -13.25 38.19 13.96
C VAL A 126 -12.38 37.94 12.74
N VAL A 127 -11.10 37.69 12.98
CA VAL A 127 -10.09 37.50 11.94
C VAL A 127 -9.55 36.08 12.03
N TYR A 128 -9.52 35.37 10.91
CA TYR A 128 -9.05 34.00 10.82
C TYR A 128 -8.01 33.84 9.71
N GLY A 129 -6.88 33.20 10.02
CA GLY A 129 -5.85 32.95 9.01
C GLY A 129 -4.51 32.51 9.59
N LYS A 130 -3.53 32.30 8.70
CA LYS A 130 -2.17 31.88 9.09
C LYS A 130 -1.38 33.07 9.60
N VAL A 131 -0.85 32.95 10.81
CA VAL A 131 0.04 33.97 11.38
C VAL A 131 1.46 33.72 10.87
N SER A 132 2.06 34.80 10.42
CA SER A 132 3.47 34.90 10.02
C SER A 132 4.11 36.00 10.86
N ARG A 133 5.42 35.95 11.03
CA ARG A 133 6.15 36.98 11.77
C ARG A 133 7.15 37.65 10.83
N TYR A 134 7.02 38.96 10.66
CA TYR A 134 7.94 39.76 9.88
C TYR A 134 8.63 40.76 10.82
N GLY A 135 9.86 40.45 11.21
CA GLY A 135 10.58 41.19 12.24
C GLY A 135 9.92 41.06 13.61
N ALA A 136 9.55 42.20 14.22
CA ALA A 136 8.93 42.26 15.55
C ALA A 136 7.39 42.18 15.51
N MET A 137 6.75 42.31 14.34
CA MET A 137 5.30 42.36 14.21
C MET A 137 4.75 41.06 13.61
N TYR A 138 3.60 40.63 14.12
CA TYR A 138 2.82 39.56 13.51
C TYR A 138 2.08 40.09 12.29
N SER A 139 1.99 39.25 11.25
CA SER A 139 1.26 39.54 10.03
C SER A 139 0.39 38.37 9.61
N MET A 140 -0.78 38.66 9.03
CA MET A 140 -1.68 37.67 8.46
C MET A 140 -2.00 38.05 7.02
N ALA A 141 -1.58 37.20 6.07
CA ALA A 141 -1.83 37.44 4.65
C ALA A 141 -3.20 36.89 4.25
N HIS A 142 -4.00 37.70 3.56
CA HIS A 142 -5.34 37.35 3.08
C HIS A 142 -6.23 36.66 4.14
N PRO A 143 -6.46 37.29 5.30
CA PRO A 143 -7.31 36.72 6.33
C PRO A 143 -8.78 36.67 5.90
N ASP A 144 -9.50 35.66 6.39
CA ASP A 144 -10.95 35.68 6.42
C ASP A 144 -11.40 36.61 7.56
N MET A 145 -12.26 37.58 7.24
CA MET A 145 -12.73 38.58 8.20
C MET A 145 -14.25 38.65 8.21
N GLU A 146 -14.81 38.77 9.40
CA GLU A 146 -16.24 38.97 9.61
C GLU A 146 -16.49 39.91 10.78
N LEU A 147 -17.54 40.74 10.71
CA LEU A 147 -17.91 41.62 11.82
C LEU A 147 -18.35 40.77 13.02
N ALA A 148 -17.89 41.12 14.22
CA ALA A 148 -18.22 40.36 15.44
C ALA A 148 -19.74 40.31 15.72
N LYS A 149 -20.49 41.32 15.27
CA LYS A 149 -21.96 41.35 15.35
C LYS A 149 -22.60 40.27 14.47
N GLU A 150 -22.12 40.11 13.24
CA GLU A 150 -22.58 39.08 12.29
C GLU A 150 -22.10 37.69 12.70
N TYR A 151 -20.92 37.61 13.32
CA TYR A 151 -20.38 36.37 13.87
C TYR A 151 -21.27 35.84 14.99
N LYS A 152 -21.67 36.68 15.95
CA LYS A 152 -22.56 36.29 17.08
C LYS A 152 -23.98 35.93 16.65
N SER A 153 -24.51 36.54 15.58
CA SER A 153 -25.85 36.25 15.10
C SER A 153 -25.95 34.92 14.34
N ARG A 154 -24.81 34.37 13.88
CA ARG A 154 -24.78 33.02 13.30
C ARG A 154 -24.52 32.02 14.43
N GLN A 155 -25.47 31.13 14.68
CA GLN A 155 -25.19 29.87 15.39
C GLN A 155 -24.20 29.06 14.53
N GLN A 156 -22.91 29.35 14.65
CA GLN A 156 -21.87 28.62 13.92
C GLN A 156 -21.61 27.29 14.64
N ALA A 157 -21.44 26.23 13.85
CA ALA A 157 -20.95 24.95 14.34
C ALA A 157 -19.56 25.15 14.97
N ALA A 158 -19.27 24.39 16.03
CA ALA A 158 -17.99 24.43 16.74
C ALA A 158 -16.80 24.24 15.78
N MET A 159 -16.99 23.42 14.75
CA MET A 159 -15.98 23.18 13.72
C MET A 159 -16.53 23.50 12.33
N SER A 160 -15.72 24.19 11.53
CA SER A 160 -16.04 24.50 10.14
C SER A 160 -15.43 23.45 9.20
N PRO A 161 -16.25 22.76 8.39
CA PRO A 161 -15.73 21.84 7.39
C PRO A 161 -15.03 22.61 6.25
N ILE A 162 -13.99 22.00 5.69
CA ILE A 162 -13.35 22.46 4.47
C ILE A 162 -13.48 21.38 3.40
N TYR A 163 -14.14 21.74 2.31
CA TYR A 163 -14.37 20.86 1.18
C TYR A 163 -13.21 20.91 0.18
N PRO A 164 -12.91 19.80 -0.52
CA PRO A 164 -12.00 19.81 -1.66
C PRO A 164 -12.39 20.85 -2.71
N SER A 165 -11.42 21.47 -3.38
CA SER A 165 -11.69 22.44 -4.45
C SER A 165 -10.56 22.42 -5.48
N THR A 166 -10.88 22.75 -6.73
CA THR A 166 -9.93 22.91 -7.83
C THR A 166 -9.65 24.38 -8.07
N GLU A 167 -8.53 24.69 -8.74
CA GLU A 167 -8.23 26.07 -9.13
C GLU A 167 -9.34 26.67 -10.01
N THR A 168 -9.92 25.85 -10.89
CA THR A 168 -11.03 26.24 -11.77
C THR A 168 -12.26 26.67 -10.97
N LEU A 169 -12.62 25.88 -9.94
CA LEU A 169 -13.74 26.18 -9.04
C LEU A 169 -13.51 27.50 -8.29
N THR A 170 -12.30 27.68 -7.76
CA THR A 170 -11.92 28.88 -7.02
C THR A 170 -11.98 30.13 -7.90
N LYS A 171 -11.47 30.05 -9.14
CA LYS A 171 -11.53 31.15 -10.13
C LYS A 171 -12.96 31.56 -10.48
N ARG A 172 -13.91 30.61 -10.47
CA ARG A 172 -15.34 30.86 -10.71
C ARG A 172 -16.16 31.16 -9.43
N GLN A 173 -15.49 31.56 -8.35
CA GLN A 173 -16.11 31.97 -7.07
C GLN A 173 -16.87 30.86 -6.33
N LEU A 174 -16.64 29.58 -6.64
CA LEU A 174 -17.19 28.44 -5.90
C LEU A 174 -16.28 28.15 -4.70
N THR A 175 -16.36 29.04 -3.70
CA THR A 175 -15.54 29.00 -2.48
C THR A 175 -16.06 27.97 -1.47
N ASN A 176 -15.28 27.67 -0.43
CA ASN A 176 -15.72 26.80 0.66
C ASN A 176 -17.05 27.26 1.31
N LYS A 177 -17.26 28.59 1.40
CA LYS A 177 -18.52 29.18 1.90
C LYS A 177 -19.73 28.81 1.04
N TYR A 178 -19.54 28.70 -0.28
CA TYR A 178 -20.57 28.26 -1.21
C TYR A 178 -20.96 26.80 -0.95
N PHE A 179 -19.98 25.90 -0.80
CA PHE A 179 -20.23 24.49 -0.49
C PHE A 179 -20.95 24.30 0.85
N ILE A 180 -20.52 25.00 1.91
CA ILE A 180 -21.23 24.98 3.21
C ILE A 180 -22.69 25.42 3.03
N GLY A 181 -22.93 26.48 2.26
CA GLY A 181 -24.28 26.97 1.97
C GLY A 181 -25.14 25.94 1.21
N LEU A 182 -24.58 25.32 0.17
CA LEU A 182 -25.25 24.26 -0.59
C LEU A 182 -25.59 23.06 0.30
N MET A 183 -24.64 22.60 1.11
CA MET A 183 -24.84 21.47 2.02
C MET A 183 -25.96 21.77 3.02
N ARG A 184 -25.99 22.98 3.61
CA ARG A 184 -27.05 23.34 4.55
C ARG A 184 -28.44 23.30 3.91
N LYS A 185 -28.55 23.81 2.68
CA LYS A 185 -29.80 23.75 1.91
C LYS A 185 -30.20 22.30 1.65
N LEU A 186 -29.28 21.52 1.10
CA LEU A 186 -29.52 20.10 0.79
C LEU A 186 -29.98 19.33 2.03
N PHE A 187 -29.26 19.43 3.15
CA PHE A 187 -29.62 18.74 4.39
C PHE A 187 -30.94 19.24 5.02
N SER A 188 -31.30 20.51 4.81
CA SER A 188 -32.60 21.04 5.24
C SER A 188 -33.77 20.47 4.42
N GLU A 189 -33.54 20.18 3.13
CA GLU A 189 -34.54 19.58 2.25
C GLU A 189 -34.65 18.05 2.47
N ILE A 190 -33.53 17.38 2.77
CA ILE A 190 -33.47 15.92 3.01
C ILE A 190 -34.23 15.50 4.27
N LYS A 191 -34.36 16.38 5.28
CA LYS A 191 -35.08 16.10 6.55
C LYS A 191 -34.76 14.71 7.16
N THR A 192 -33.48 14.34 7.25
CA THR A 192 -33.00 13.09 7.90
C THR A 192 -33.48 11.77 7.26
N ALA A 193 -33.57 11.71 5.93
CA ALA A 193 -34.06 10.54 5.20
C ALA A 193 -32.98 9.55 4.71
N PHE A 194 -31.79 9.48 5.34
CA PHE A 194 -30.83 8.43 5.01
C PHE A 194 -31.31 7.10 5.58
N VAL A 195 -31.49 6.12 4.70
CA VAL A 195 -31.87 4.76 5.08
C VAL A 195 -30.66 4.07 5.70
N GLU A 196 -30.86 3.42 6.85
CA GLU A 196 -29.81 2.67 7.52
C GLU A 196 -29.30 1.53 6.62
N THR A 197 -28.00 1.31 6.64
CA THR A 197 -27.29 0.36 5.76
C THR A 197 -26.75 -0.85 6.50
N LEU A 198 -26.29 -0.64 7.73
CA LEU A 198 -25.74 -1.69 8.58
C LEU A 198 -26.86 -2.37 9.40
N PRO A 199 -26.74 -3.67 9.71
CA PRO A 199 -27.65 -4.33 10.64
C PRO A 199 -27.51 -3.76 12.06
N ASP A 200 -28.60 -3.77 12.83
CA ASP A 200 -28.62 -3.30 14.23
C ASP A 200 -27.64 -4.06 15.12
N ASP A 201 -27.40 -5.34 14.84
CA ASP A 201 -26.45 -6.18 15.58
C ASP A 201 -25.01 -5.64 15.43
N VAL A 202 -24.61 -5.34 14.19
CA VAL A 202 -23.28 -4.80 13.87
C VAL A 202 -23.12 -3.39 14.46
N MET A 203 -24.15 -2.55 14.39
CA MET A 203 -24.10 -1.21 14.97
C MET A 203 -23.93 -1.24 16.50
N ARG A 204 -24.66 -2.13 17.19
CA ARG A 204 -24.58 -2.29 18.65
C ARG A 204 -23.22 -2.81 19.09
N GLU A 205 -22.70 -3.85 18.42
CA GLU A 205 -21.40 -4.44 18.74
C GLU A 205 -20.27 -3.43 18.56
N GLN A 206 -20.31 -2.63 17.49
CA GLN A 206 -19.25 -1.68 17.14
C GLN A 206 -19.46 -0.28 17.73
N GLN A 207 -20.53 -0.08 18.51
CA GLN A 207 -20.93 1.20 19.12
C GLN A 207 -21.00 2.33 18.10
N LEU A 208 -21.67 2.09 16.98
CA LEU A 208 -21.75 3.06 15.89
C LEU A 208 -23.04 3.88 15.96
N ILE A 209 -22.95 5.16 15.62
CA ILE A 209 -24.12 6.04 15.51
C ILE A 209 -24.93 5.72 14.25
N THR A 210 -26.18 6.17 14.18
CA THR A 210 -27.03 5.95 13.00
C THR A 210 -26.47 6.66 11.76
N LYS A 211 -26.80 6.16 10.56
CA LYS A 211 -26.36 6.79 9.31
C LYS A 211 -26.77 8.26 9.21
N ASN A 212 -28.00 8.58 9.61
CA ASN A 212 -28.49 9.96 9.66
C ASN A 212 -27.62 10.87 10.54
N ALA A 213 -27.28 10.41 11.75
CA ALA A 213 -26.44 11.18 12.66
C ALA A 213 -25.02 11.34 12.10
N ALA A 214 -24.44 10.30 11.51
CA ALA A 214 -23.12 10.35 10.91
C ALA A 214 -23.05 11.33 9.73
N MET A 215 -24.04 11.33 8.84
CA MET A 215 -24.11 12.28 7.73
C MET A 215 -24.31 13.72 8.21
N GLN A 216 -25.01 13.95 9.32
CA GLN A 216 -25.11 15.30 9.87
C GLN A 216 -23.79 15.76 10.49
N GLU A 217 -23.19 14.94 11.35
CA GLU A 217 -21.96 15.27 12.09
C GLU A 217 -20.74 15.40 11.18
N ILE A 218 -20.66 14.65 10.06
CA ILE A 218 -19.53 14.77 9.13
C ILE A 218 -19.55 16.12 8.38
N HIS A 219 -20.72 16.68 8.07
CA HIS A 219 -20.85 17.97 7.39
C HIS A 219 -20.98 19.15 8.37
N PHE A 220 -21.62 18.92 9.51
CA PHE A 220 -21.94 19.93 10.52
C PHE A 220 -21.58 19.41 11.91
N PRO A 221 -20.29 19.19 12.19
CA PRO A 221 -19.84 18.65 13.47
C PRO A 221 -20.25 19.54 14.63
N SER A 222 -21.00 18.96 15.58
CA SER A 222 -21.41 19.62 16.81
C SER A 222 -20.27 19.70 17.82
N SER A 223 -19.38 18.70 17.81
CA SER A 223 -18.23 18.58 18.70
C SER A 223 -17.13 17.70 18.09
N ALA A 224 -15.92 17.74 18.66
CA ALA A 224 -14.84 16.83 18.27
C ALA A 224 -15.26 15.36 18.42
N ALA A 225 -15.98 15.02 19.49
CA ALA A 225 -16.46 13.66 19.75
C ALA A 225 -17.51 13.21 18.72
N GLY A 226 -18.46 14.10 18.37
CA GLY A 226 -19.46 13.83 17.33
C GLY A 226 -18.82 13.58 15.96
N LEU A 227 -17.84 14.40 15.59
CA LEU A 227 -17.07 14.21 14.37
C LEU A 227 -16.33 12.87 14.34
N GLN A 228 -15.67 12.48 15.44
CA GLN A 228 -14.97 11.20 15.53
C GLN A 228 -15.93 10.01 15.42
N ALA A 229 -17.11 10.08 16.05
CA ALA A 229 -18.14 9.05 15.93
C ALA A 229 -18.66 8.92 14.49
N ALA A 230 -18.86 10.05 13.79
CA ALA A 230 -19.25 10.07 12.38
C ALA A 230 -18.18 9.47 11.46
N LEU A 231 -16.92 9.89 11.63
CA LEU A 231 -15.80 9.33 10.90
C LEU A 231 -15.68 7.82 11.12
N LYS A 232 -15.76 7.36 12.37
CA LYS A 232 -15.73 5.92 12.70
C LYS A 232 -16.86 5.17 11.98
N ARG A 233 -18.10 5.66 12.07
CA ARG A 233 -19.29 5.03 11.46
C ARG A 233 -19.20 4.95 9.93
N LEU A 234 -18.81 6.03 9.26
CA LEU A 234 -18.75 6.08 7.79
C LEU A 234 -17.57 5.29 7.23
N LYS A 235 -16.40 5.39 7.87
CA LYS A 235 -15.24 4.56 7.51
C LYS A 235 -15.53 3.08 7.73
N PHE A 236 -16.14 2.71 8.86
CA PHE A 236 -16.48 1.32 9.13
C PHE A 236 -17.45 0.76 8.08
N GLU A 237 -18.49 1.52 7.71
CA GLU A 237 -19.44 1.11 6.67
C GLU A 237 -18.77 0.86 5.33
N GLU A 238 -17.96 1.81 4.88
CA GLU A 238 -17.22 1.70 3.63
C GLU A 238 -16.33 0.44 3.63
N LEU A 239 -15.57 0.23 4.70
CA LEU A 239 -14.71 -0.94 4.84
C LEU A 239 -15.51 -2.25 4.98
N PHE A 240 -16.64 -2.24 5.70
CA PHE A 240 -17.49 -3.42 5.91
C PHE A 240 -18.04 -3.94 4.59
N PHE A 241 -18.63 -3.09 3.75
CA PHE A 241 -19.19 -3.51 2.46
C PHE A 241 -18.11 -3.98 1.48
N ILE A 242 -16.93 -3.35 1.50
CA ILE A 242 -15.78 -3.82 0.73
C ILE A 242 -15.36 -5.22 1.17
N GLN A 243 -15.20 -5.45 2.48
CA GLN A 243 -14.83 -6.76 3.01
C GLN A 243 -15.91 -7.81 2.70
N LEU A 244 -17.18 -7.45 2.83
CA LEU A 244 -18.31 -8.33 2.53
C LEU A 244 -18.31 -8.76 1.06
N GLU A 245 -18.11 -7.83 0.13
CA GLU A 245 -18.02 -8.14 -1.30
C GLU A 245 -16.82 -9.03 -1.62
N LEU A 246 -15.62 -8.72 -1.10
CA LEU A 246 -14.43 -9.55 -1.31
C LEU A 246 -14.63 -10.98 -0.80
N LEU A 247 -15.24 -11.15 0.38
CA LEU A 247 -15.54 -12.46 0.94
C LEU A 247 -16.56 -13.24 0.09
N LEU A 248 -17.60 -12.57 -0.41
CA LEU A 248 -18.57 -13.18 -1.31
C LEU A 248 -17.95 -13.58 -2.66
N GLN A 249 -17.15 -12.69 -3.26
CA GLN A 249 -16.45 -12.99 -4.51
C GLN A 249 -15.53 -14.21 -4.34
N ASN A 250 -14.79 -14.29 -3.23
CA ASN A 250 -13.95 -15.45 -2.92
C ASN A 250 -14.80 -16.73 -2.79
N ARG A 251 -15.94 -16.66 -2.11
CA ARG A 251 -16.84 -17.81 -1.97
C ARG A 251 -17.41 -18.26 -3.32
N ILE A 252 -17.87 -17.33 -4.16
CA ILE A 252 -18.38 -17.60 -5.51
C ILE A 252 -17.28 -18.24 -6.38
N ARG A 253 -16.03 -17.79 -6.27
CA ARG A 253 -14.93 -18.39 -7.03
C ARG A 253 -14.62 -19.81 -6.56
N LYS A 254 -14.59 -20.06 -5.25
CA LYS A 254 -14.41 -21.41 -4.71
C LYS A 254 -15.49 -22.38 -5.17
N THR A 255 -16.71 -21.90 -5.47
CA THR A 255 -17.78 -22.75 -6.04
C THR A 255 -17.73 -22.85 -7.56
N GLN A 256 -17.31 -21.81 -8.28
CA GLN A 256 -17.27 -21.80 -9.74
C GLN A 256 -16.03 -22.46 -10.34
N ILE A 257 -14.86 -22.26 -9.74
CA ILE A 257 -13.58 -22.77 -10.26
C ILE A 257 -13.22 -24.05 -9.51
N LYS A 258 -13.60 -25.18 -10.11
CA LYS A 258 -13.24 -26.52 -9.61
C LYS A 258 -11.79 -26.84 -9.93
N SER A 259 -11.16 -27.62 -9.07
CA SER A 259 -9.83 -28.20 -9.27
C SER A 259 -9.82 -29.63 -8.76
N PHE A 260 -8.66 -30.27 -8.77
CA PHE A 260 -8.48 -31.60 -8.22
C PHE A 260 -8.56 -31.55 -6.69
N ALA A 261 -9.08 -32.61 -6.06
CA ALA A 261 -9.12 -32.73 -4.60
C ALA A 261 -7.97 -33.61 -4.14
N PHE A 262 -7.10 -33.07 -3.28
CA PHE A 262 -5.98 -33.80 -2.68
C PHE A 262 -6.35 -34.25 -1.27
N GLU A 263 -7.01 -35.41 -1.19
CA GLU A 263 -7.53 -35.94 0.07
C GLU A 263 -6.45 -36.68 0.88
N LYS A 264 -5.43 -37.22 0.19
CA LYS A 264 -4.41 -38.08 0.79
C LYS A 264 -3.17 -37.27 1.18
N VAL A 265 -2.65 -37.58 2.36
CA VAL A 265 -1.27 -37.26 2.74
C VAL A 265 -0.54 -38.59 2.82
N GLY A 266 0.30 -38.85 1.84
CA GLY A 266 0.92 -40.15 1.61
C GLY A 266 2.32 -40.23 2.19
N ASP A 267 3.02 -41.28 1.77
CA ASP A 267 4.34 -41.62 2.29
C ASP A 267 5.41 -40.61 1.85
N HIS A 268 5.28 -39.96 0.68
CA HIS A 268 6.27 -38.98 0.25
C HIS A 268 6.29 -37.76 1.17
N PHE A 269 5.11 -37.23 1.54
CA PHE A 269 5.03 -36.14 2.50
C PHE A 269 5.45 -36.59 3.91
N ASN A 270 4.88 -37.68 4.41
CA ASN A 270 5.09 -38.10 5.80
C ASN A 270 6.54 -38.52 6.05
N ASN A 271 7.16 -39.29 5.15
CA ASN A 271 8.54 -39.72 5.30
C ASN A 271 9.49 -38.54 5.20
N PHE A 272 9.25 -37.63 4.24
CA PHE A 272 10.08 -36.43 4.13
C PHE A 272 10.01 -35.59 5.40
N TYR A 273 8.81 -35.34 5.93
CA TYR A 273 8.60 -34.54 7.13
C TYR A 273 9.21 -35.17 8.39
N GLN A 274 9.16 -36.51 8.53
CA GLN A 274 9.65 -37.21 9.72
C GLN A 274 11.15 -37.50 9.69
N TYR A 275 11.70 -37.87 8.52
CA TYR A 275 13.05 -38.45 8.43
C TYR A 275 14.03 -37.62 7.61
N ASN A 276 13.56 -36.80 6.67
CA ASN A 276 14.44 -36.11 5.72
C ASN A 276 14.49 -34.58 5.91
N LEU A 277 13.56 -34.03 6.70
CA LEU A 277 13.54 -32.61 7.00
C LEU A 277 14.69 -32.27 7.98
N PRO A 278 15.66 -31.41 7.58
CA PRO A 278 16.88 -31.21 8.37
C PRO A 278 16.71 -30.25 9.56
N PHE A 279 15.52 -29.68 9.75
CA PHE A 279 15.22 -28.71 10.81
C PHE A 279 13.75 -28.78 11.22
N GLU A 280 13.41 -28.29 12.41
CA GLU A 280 12.01 -28.19 12.82
C GLU A 280 11.31 -27.01 12.12
N LEU A 281 10.10 -27.25 11.61
CA LEU A 281 9.26 -26.17 11.09
C LEU A 281 8.78 -25.26 12.22
N THR A 282 8.75 -23.96 11.93
CA THR A 282 8.17 -22.95 12.82
C THR A 282 6.65 -23.12 12.97
N GLY A 283 6.06 -22.50 13.99
CA GLY A 283 4.61 -22.52 14.20
C GLY A 283 3.87 -21.89 13.02
N ALA A 284 4.40 -20.79 12.49
CA ALA A 284 3.89 -20.13 11.29
C ALA A 284 3.95 -21.03 10.05
N GLN A 285 5.08 -21.71 9.80
CA GLN A 285 5.21 -22.65 8.68
C GLN A 285 4.21 -23.82 8.79
N LYS A 286 4.07 -24.43 9.97
CA LYS A 286 3.09 -25.51 10.22
C LYS A 286 1.65 -25.03 9.99
N ARG A 287 1.31 -23.82 10.43
CA ARG A 287 -0.01 -23.21 10.20
C ARG A 287 -0.29 -23.03 8.71
N VAL A 288 0.65 -22.46 7.96
CA VAL A 288 0.51 -22.24 6.52
C VAL A 288 0.35 -23.55 5.74
N VAL A 289 1.13 -24.59 6.06
CA VAL A 289 1.00 -25.90 5.41
C VAL A 289 -0.38 -26.52 5.67
N LYS A 290 -0.94 -26.35 6.89
CA LYS A 290 -2.30 -26.78 7.21
C LYS A 290 -3.36 -26.00 6.42
N GLU A 291 -3.21 -24.69 6.28
CA GLU A 291 -4.09 -23.84 5.46
C GLU A 291 -4.10 -24.30 3.99
N ILE A 292 -2.91 -24.55 3.42
CA ILE A 292 -2.73 -25.05 2.05
C ILE A 292 -3.41 -26.41 1.88
N ARG A 293 -3.13 -27.36 2.79
CA ARG A 293 -3.75 -28.70 2.75
C ARG A 293 -5.27 -28.62 2.80
N ALA A 294 -5.82 -27.78 3.68
CA ALA A 294 -7.26 -27.63 3.84
C ALA A 294 -7.92 -27.14 2.54
N ASP A 295 -7.33 -26.18 1.84
CA ASP A 295 -7.85 -25.68 0.55
C ASP A 295 -7.73 -26.72 -0.56
N MET A 296 -6.60 -27.42 -0.66
CA MET A 296 -6.37 -28.42 -1.72
C MET A 296 -7.28 -29.66 -1.56
N ALA A 297 -7.80 -29.92 -0.36
CA ALA A 297 -8.70 -31.02 -0.09
C ALA A 297 -10.16 -30.75 -0.51
N THR A 298 -10.57 -29.51 -0.83
CA THR A 298 -11.99 -29.19 -1.05
C THR A 298 -12.49 -29.45 -2.47
N GLY A 299 -11.60 -29.74 -3.43
CA GLY A 299 -11.92 -29.79 -4.87
C GLY A 299 -12.18 -28.42 -5.50
N ALA A 300 -11.93 -27.33 -4.77
CA ALA A 300 -11.94 -25.97 -5.31
C ALA A 300 -10.51 -25.56 -5.72
N HIS A 301 -10.39 -24.66 -6.69
CA HIS A 301 -9.08 -24.15 -7.08
C HIS A 301 -8.47 -23.27 -5.99
N MET A 302 -7.46 -23.78 -5.29
CA MET A 302 -6.57 -22.98 -4.44
C MET A 302 -5.84 -21.93 -5.29
N ASN A 303 -5.99 -20.66 -4.93
CA ASN A 303 -5.24 -19.54 -5.48
C ASN A 303 -4.72 -18.69 -4.32
N ARG A 304 -3.50 -18.97 -3.86
CA ARG A 304 -3.01 -18.50 -2.56
C ARG A 304 -1.71 -17.72 -2.69
N LEU A 305 -1.61 -16.57 -2.01
CA LEU A 305 -0.40 -15.79 -1.83
C LEU A 305 0.26 -16.15 -0.49
N LEU A 306 1.43 -16.76 -0.57
CA LEU A 306 2.34 -16.99 0.54
C LEU A 306 3.28 -15.80 0.70
N GLN A 307 3.08 -15.07 1.78
CA GLN A 307 3.94 -13.97 2.20
C GLN A 307 4.84 -14.42 3.34
N GLY A 308 6.07 -13.91 3.34
CA GLY A 308 6.97 -14.07 4.47
C GLY A 308 8.26 -13.33 4.18
N ASP A 309 8.97 -12.96 5.23
CA ASP A 309 10.23 -12.23 5.09
C ASP A 309 11.28 -13.05 4.28
N VAL A 310 12.30 -12.38 3.76
CA VAL A 310 13.43 -13.04 3.10
C VAL A 310 14.06 -14.03 4.07
N GLY A 311 14.12 -15.31 3.69
CA GLY A 311 14.65 -16.36 4.55
C GLY A 311 13.66 -16.94 5.58
N SER A 312 12.37 -16.61 5.54
CA SER A 312 11.34 -17.20 6.41
C SER A 312 11.01 -18.68 6.11
N GLY A 313 11.69 -19.31 5.15
CA GLY A 313 11.42 -20.70 4.74
C GLY A 313 10.25 -20.87 3.77
N LYS A 314 9.97 -19.89 2.90
CA LYS A 314 8.94 -20.04 1.85
C LYS A 314 9.18 -21.27 0.95
N THR A 315 10.43 -21.54 0.60
CA THR A 315 10.81 -22.68 -0.23
C THR A 315 10.44 -24.03 0.40
N ILE A 316 10.56 -24.19 1.74
CA ILE A 316 10.18 -25.46 2.36
C ILE A 316 8.67 -25.70 2.32
N VAL A 317 7.87 -24.64 2.48
CA VAL A 317 6.41 -24.70 2.30
C VAL A 317 6.07 -25.08 0.86
N ALA A 318 6.80 -24.55 -0.12
CA ALA A 318 6.63 -24.90 -1.53
C ALA A 318 6.91 -26.40 -1.79
N VAL A 319 8.02 -26.92 -1.27
CA VAL A 319 8.37 -28.35 -1.39
C VAL A 319 7.30 -29.24 -0.77
N LEU A 320 6.86 -28.93 0.46
CA LEU A 320 5.77 -29.67 1.12
C LEU A 320 4.47 -29.65 0.31
N THR A 321 4.18 -28.52 -0.35
CA THR A 321 3.01 -28.40 -1.25
C THR A 321 3.17 -29.29 -2.50
N CYS A 322 4.36 -29.39 -3.07
CA CYS A 322 4.65 -30.31 -4.18
C CYS A 322 4.44 -31.77 -3.75
N LEU A 323 4.93 -32.17 -2.57
CA LEU A 323 4.77 -33.53 -2.05
C LEU A 323 3.30 -33.92 -1.86
N LEU A 324 2.45 -33.00 -1.40
CA LEU A 324 1.00 -33.23 -1.33
C LEU A 324 0.39 -33.55 -2.70
N ALA A 325 0.87 -32.92 -3.78
CA ALA A 325 0.42 -33.22 -5.14
C ALA A 325 0.86 -34.61 -5.59
N ILE A 326 2.12 -34.95 -5.33
CA ILE A 326 2.74 -36.22 -5.71
C ILE A 326 2.05 -37.39 -5.01
N ASP A 327 1.75 -37.27 -3.72
CA ASP A 327 0.99 -38.28 -2.95
C ASP A 327 -0.41 -38.57 -3.52
N ASN A 328 -0.96 -37.64 -4.31
CA ASN A 328 -2.25 -37.79 -4.98
C ASN A 328 -2.12 -38.16 -6.47
N GLY A 329 -0.91 -38.50 -6.95
CA GLY A 329 -0.65 -38.93 -8.33
C GLY A 329 -0.60 -37.77 -9.33
N PHE A 330 -0.18 -36.57 -8.88
CA PHE A 330 -0.03 -35.39 -9.72
C PHE A 330 1.42 -34.92 -9.77
N GLN A 331 1.77 -34.29 -10.89
CA GLN A 331 3.04 -33.58 -11.07
C GLN A 331 2.94 -32.16 -10.52
N ALA A 332 4.08 -31.56 -10.15
CA ALA A 332 4.17 -30.18 -9.70
C ALA A 332 5.18 -29.37 -10.50
N CYS A 333 5.02 -28.05 -10.52
CA CYS A 333 6.03 -27.15 -11.09
C CYS A 333 6.34 -25.94 -10.21
N ILE A 334 7.59 -25.45 -10.30
CA ILE A 334 8.06 -24.24 -9.64
C ILE A 334 8.61 -23.29 -10.70
N MET A 335 7.97 -22.14 -10.83
CA MET A 335 8.32 -21.10 -11.80
C MET A 335 9.05 -19.95 -11.11
N ALA A 336 10.23 -19.61 -11.64
CA ALA A 336 11.08 -18.53 -11.13
C ALA A 336 11.38 -17.49 -12.24
N PRO A 337 11.55 -16.19 -11.92
CA PRO A 337 11.66 -15.11 -12.91
C PRO A 337 12.96 -15.14 -13.72
N THR A 338 14.03 -15.68 -13.15
CA THR A 338 15.37 -15.72 -13.76
C THR A 338 15.92 -17.14 -13.77
N GLU A 339 16.82 -17.42 -14.71
CA GLU A 339 17.46 -18.74 -14.81
C GLU A 339 18.28 -19.04 -13.55
N ILE A 340 18.95 -18.03 -12.99
CA ILE A 340 19.71 -18.18 -11.74
C ILE A 340 18.79 -18.65 -10.61
N LEU A 341 17.64 -17.99 -10.40
CA LEU A 341 16.74 -18.39 -9.31
C LEU A 341 16.15 -19.78 -9.56
N ALA A 342 15.86 -20.15 -10.82
CA ALA A 342 15.44 -21.50 -11.17
C ALA A 342 16.52 -22.55 -10.87
N GLN A 343 17.79 -22.25 -11.15
CA GLN A 343 18.92 -23.11 -10.79
C GLN A 343 19.10 -23.23 -9.26
N GLN A 344 18.89 -22.15 -8.50
CA GLN A 344 18.94 -22.21 -7.04
C GLN A 344 17.83 -23.09 -6.46
N HIS A 345 16.61 -22.95 -6.97
CA HIS A 345 15.51 -23.84 -6.61
C HIS A 345 15.83 -25.29 -7.00
N MET A 346 16.39 -25.53 -8.19
CA MET A 346 16.82 -26.86 -8.59
C MET A 346 17.83 -27.46 -7.62
N ALA A 347 18.92 -26.74 -7.32
CA ALA A 347 19.94 -27.21 -6.38
C ALA A 347 19.36 -27.53 -5.01
N GLY A 348 18.61 -26.59 -4.41
CA GLY A 348 18.07 -26.75 -3.06
C GLY A 348 16.97 -27.82 -2.96
N VAL A 349 16.08 -27.89 -3.95
CA VAL A 349 15.00 -28.90 -3.96
C VAL A 349 15.55 -30.29 -4.26
N SER A 350 16.50 -30.42 -5.20
CA SER A 350 17.14 -31.71 -5.47
C SER A 350 17.97 -32.21 -4.29
N GLU A 351 18.66 -31.32 -3.57
CA GLU A 351 19.39 -31.69 -2.35
C GLU A 351 18.42 -32.21 -1.26
N LEU A 352 17.32 -31.50 -1.02
CA LEU A 352 16.31 -31.90 -0.04
C LEU A 352 15.62 -33.22 -0.40
N LEU A 353 15.33 -33.43 -1.69
CA LEU A 353 14.59 -34.61 -2.17
C LEU A 353 15.46 -35.77 -2.65
N ALA A 354 16.79 -35.64 -2.63
CA ALA A 354 17.72 -36.72 -2.96
C ALA A 354 17.38 -38.08 -2.29
N PRO A 355 17.02 -38.12 -0.98
CA PRO A 355 16.73 -39.40 -0.32
C PRO A 355 15.32 -39.98 -0.61
N THR A 356 14.43 -39.24 -1.29
CA THR A 356 13.05 -39.69 -1.55
C THR A 356 12.88 -40.42 -2.88
N GLY A 357 13.89 -40.39 -3.75
CA GLY A 357 13.86 -41.00 -5.08
C GLY A 357 13.00 -40.24 -6.12
N LEU A 358 12.46 -39.08 -5.75
CA LEU A 358 11.65 -38.24 -6.64
C LEU A 358 12.52 -37.60 -7.72
N LYS A 359 11.99 -37.53 -8.94
CA LYS A 359 12.68 -36.94 -10.08
C LYS A 359 12.34 -35.46 -10.20
N VAL A 360 13.39 -34.64 -10.14
CA VAL A 360 13.33 -33.19 -10.31
C VAL A 360 14.13 -32.82 -11.56
N ALA A 361 13.59 -31.95 -12.41
CA ALA A 361 14.29 -31.46 -13.60
C ALA A 361 14.20 -29.94 -13.75
N LEU A 362 15.19 -29.36 -14.43
CA LEU A 362 15.28 -27.93 -14.73
C LEU A 362 14.97 -27.67 -16.21
N LEU A 363 14.07 -26.73 -16.48
CA LEU A 363 13.75 -26.23 -17.82
C LEU A 363 13.87 -24.71 -17.91
N THR A 364 14.94 -24.26 -18.55
CA THR A 364 15.24 -22.84 -18.84
C THR A 364 15.43 -22.61 -20.35
N GLY A 365 15.68 -21.36 -20.75
CA GLY A 365 15.98 -21.03 -22.15
C GLY A 365 17.34 -21.60 -22.59
N SER A 366 18.29 -21.72 -21.67
CA SER A 366 19.63 -22.27 -21.89
C SER A 366 19.71 -23.80 -21.99
N VAL A 367 18.64 -24.55 -21.66
CA VAL A 367 18.66 -26.02 -21.74
C VAL A 367 18.75 -26.51 -23.20
N LYS A 368 19.79 -27.30 -23.50
CA LYS A 368 20.03 -27.87 -24.84
C LYS A 368 18.87 -28.74 -25.34
N THR A 369 18.65 -28.74 -26.66
CA THR A 369 17.53 -29.43 -27.34
C THR A 369 17.41 -30.91 -26.97
N LYS A 370 18.54 -31.63 -26.86
CA LYS A 370 18.55 -33.07 -26.51
C LYS A 370 18.00 -33.31 -25.10
N ALA A 371 18.45 -32.54 -24.12
CA ALA A 371 17.97 -32.64 -22.74
C ALA A 371 16.51 -32.20 -22.62
N ARG A 372 16.12 -31.13 -23.34
CA ARG A 372 14.74 -30.65 -23.40
C ARG A 372 13.78 -31.72 -23.92
N ARG A 373 14.18 -32.52 -24.92
CA ARG A 373 13.38 -33.65 -25.43
C ARG A 373 13.13 -34.72 -24.36
N VAL A 374 14.16 -35.12 -23.62
CA VAL A 374 14.02 -36.10 -22.52
C VAL A 374 13.08 -35.59 -21.44
N ILE A 375 13.17 -34.30 -21.08
CA ILE A 375 12.27 -33.67 -20.11
C ILE A 375 10.82 -33.70 -20.62
N HIS A 376 10.59 -33.39 -21.90
CA HIS A 376 9.24 -33.43 -22.48
C HIS A 376 8.65 -34.84 -22.49
N GLU A 377 9.44 -35.84 -22.89
CA GLU A 377 9.02 -37.25 -22.86
C GLU A 377 8.65 -37.68 -21.42
N ALA A 378 9.48 -37.34 -20.44
CA ALA A 378 9.25 -37.66 -19.03
C ALA A 378 8.06 -36.90 -18.38
N LEU A 379 7.70 -35.73 -18.93
CA LEU A 379 6.52 -35.00 -18.49
C LEU A 379 5.24 -35.60 -19.03
N GLU A 380 5.25 -36.03 -20.29
CA GLU A 380 4.09 -36.63 -20.97
C GLU A 380 3.79 -38.05 -20.49
N ASP A 381 4.83 -38.83 -20.14
CA ASP A 381 4.67 -40.18 -19.59
C ASP A 381 4.40 -40.21 -18.06
N GLY A 382 4.59 -39.07 -17.37
CA GLY A 382 4.36 -38.91 -15.94
C GLY A 382 5.52 -39.34 -15.04
N SER A 383 6.65 -39.74 -15.61
CA SER A 383 7.79 -40.26 -14.86
C SER A 383 8.64 -39.16 -14.20
N LEU A 384 8.36 -37.88 -14.49
CA LEU A 384 8.95 -36.70 -13.84
C LEU A 384 7.97 -36.10 -12.83
N ASP A 385 8.39 -35.97 -11.56
CA ASP A 385 7.53 -35.52 -10.46
C ASP A 385 7.47 -33.99 -10.35
N ILE A 386 8.64 -33.33 -10.40
CA ILE A 386 8.77 -31.88 -10.20
C ILE A 386 9.54 -31.24 -11.36
N LEU A 387 8.95 -30.21 -11.96
CA LEU A 387 9.61 -29.39 -12.98
C LEU A 387 9.87 -27.97 -12.48
N ILE A 388 11.14 -27.57 -12.44
CA ILE A 388 11.56 -26.24 -12.04
C ILE A 388 12.00 -25.47 -13.29
N GLY A 389 11.65 -24.20 -13.42
CA GLY A 389 11.99 -23.46 -14.63
C GLY A 389 11.58 -22.00 -14.65
N THR A 390 11.83 -21.36 -15.79
CA THR A 390 11.44 -19.96 -16.02
C THR A 390 10.14 -19.86 -16.81
N HIS A 391 9.93 -18.76 -17.52
CA HIS A 391 8.82 -18.62 -18.49
C HIS A 391 8.82 -19.72 -19.58
N ALA A 392 9.89 -20.52 -19.72
CA ALA A 392 9.89 -21.71 -20.57
C ALA A 392 8.77 -22.71 -20.19
N LEU A 393 8.36 -22.79 -18.90
CA LEU A 393 7.32 -23.71 -18.42
C LEU A 393 5.94 -23.47 -19.04
N ILE A 394 5.64 -22.22 -19.44
CA ILE A 394 4.36 -21.84 -20.03
C ILE A 394 4.32 -21.98 -21.55
N GLU A 395 5.41 -22.40 -22.19
CA GLU A 395 5.45 -22.65 -23.62
C GLU A 395 4.45 -23.75 -24.02
N PRO A 396 3.77 -23.65 -25.18
CA PRO A 396 2.81 -24.66 -25.62
C PRO A 396 3.37 -26.08 -25.73
N LYS A 397 4.69 -26.22 -25.96
CA LYS A 397 5.38 -27.51 -26.09
C LYS A 397 5.52 -28.28 -24.76
N VAL A 398 5.46 -27.58 -23.61
CA VAL A 398 5.54 -28.22 -22.30
C VAL A 398 4.18 -28.81 -21.95
N LYS A 399 4.03 -30.13 -22.05
CA LYS A 399 2.79 -30.84 -21.72
C LYS A 399 3.05 -31.77 -20.54
N PHE A 400 2.25 -31.60 -19.50
CA PHE A 400 2.26 -32.47 -18.33
C PHE A 400 1.24 -33.59 -18.56
N GLN A 401 1.50 -34.78 -18.04
CA GLN A 401 0.51 -35.83 -17.96
C GLN A 401 -0.63 -35.41 -17.03
N ASN A 402 -0.28 -34.93 -15.83
CA ASN A 402 -1.26 -34.52 -14.82
C ASN A 402 -0.70 -33.46 -13.85
N LEU A 403 -0.64 -32.20 -14.29
CA LEU A 403 -0.20 -31.09 -13.42
C LEU A 403 -1.25 -30.79 -12.35
N GLY A 404 -0.87 -30.91 -11.08
CA GLY A 404 -1.73 -30.67 -9.93
C GLY A 404 -1.45 -29.35 -9.20
N VAL A 405 -0.19 -28.91 -9.18
CA VAL A 405 0.24 -27.68 -8.47
C VAL A 405 1.21 -26.88 -9.32
N ALA A 406 0.99 -25.57 -9.38
CA ALA A 406 1.93 -24.60 -9.93
C ALA A 406 2.33 -23.57 -8.88
N ILE A 407 3.62 -23.52 -8.57
CA ILE A 407 4.20 -22.56 -7.62
C ILE A 407 4.90 -21.45 -8.42
N VAL A 408 4.63 -20.19 -8.08
CA VAL A 408 5.24 -19.03 -8.74
C VAL A 408 5.98 -18.19 -7.71
N ASP A 409 7.30 -18.09 -7.85
CA ASP A 409 8.14 -17.27 -6.98
C ASP A 409 8.36 -15.86 -7.55
N GLU A 410 8.49 -14.86 -6.68
CA GLU A 410 8.65 -13.43 -7.01
C GLU A 410 7.66 -12.91 -8.08
N GLN A 411 6.37 -13.03 -7.77
CA GLN A 411 5.27 -12.83 -8.72
C GLN A 411 5.25 -11.50 -9.48
N HIS A 412 5.81 -10.43 -8.91
CA HIS A 412 5.71 -9.07 -9.46
C HIS A 412 6.44 -8.92 -10.80
N ARG A 413 7.27 -9.89 -11.19
CA ARG A 413 7.95 -9.94 -12.49
C ARG A 413 7.14 -10.64 -13.59
N PHE A 414 6.02 -11.30 -13.25
CA PHE A 414 5.21 -12.06 -14.20
C PHE A 414 3.88 -11.39 -14.48
N GLY A 415 3.56 -11.22 -15.77
CA GLY A 415 2.28 -10.64 -16.18
C GLY A 415 1.09 -11.56 -15.89
N VAL A 416 -0.08 -10.98 -15.62
CA VAL A 416 -1.34 -11.72 -15.36
C VAL A 416 -1.65 -12.75 -16.46
N ALA A 417 -1.40 -12.39 -17.72
CA ALA A 417 -1.63 -13.26 -18.88
C ALA A 417 -0.71 -14.48 -18.96
N GLN A 418 0.49 -14.41 -18.37
CA GLN A 418 1.42 -15.55 -18.32
C GLN A 418 0.92 -16.61 -17.31
N ARG A 419 0.36 -16.17 -16.17
CA ARG A 419 -0.21 -17.06 -15.14
C ARG A 419 -1.43 -17.83 -15.66
N ALA A 420 -2.30 -17.17 -16.42
CA ALA A 420 -3.47 -17.80 -17.02
C ALA A 420 -3.12 -18.95 -17.99
N LYS A 421 -1.88 -19.03 -18.49
CA LYS A 421 -1.44 -20.15 -19.34
C LYS A 421 -1.20 -21.43 -18.54
N LEU A 422 -0.82 -21.34 -17.26
CA LEU A 422 -0.66 -22.49 -16.37
C LEU A 422 -2.01 -23.16 -16.08
N TRP A 423 -3.08 -22.37 -16.01
CA TRP A 423 -4.44 -22.88 -15.78
C TRP A 423 -4.91 -23.84 -16.89
N LYS A 424 -4.37 -23.67 -18.10
CA LYS A 424 -4.71 -24.47 -19.29
C LYS A 424 -3.84 -25.70 -19.46
N LYS A 425 -2.91 -25.97 -18.54
CA LYS A 425 -1.98 -27.12 -18.63
C LYS A 425 -2.59 -28.45 -18.20
N ASN A 426 -3.82 -28.44 -17.68
CA ASN A 426 -4.58 -29.64 -17.34
C ASN A 426 -6.09 -29.41 -17.60
N LYS A 427 -6.90 -30.48 -17.59
CA LYS A 427 -8.36 -30.43 -17.82
C LYS A 427 -9.08 -29.54 -16.81
N LEU A 428 -8.72 -29.69 -15.55
CA LEU A 428 -9.07 -28.76 -14.48
C LEU A 428 -7.85 -27.89 -14.17
N PRO A 429 -8.03 -26.63 -13.77
CA PRO A 429 -6.90 -25.77 -13.43
C PRO A 429 -6.13 -26.37 -12.23
N PRO A 430 -4.80 -26.49 -12.29
CA PRO A 430 -3.98 -26.89 -11.14
C PRO A 430 -4.07 -25.86 -10.03
N HIS A 431 -3.84 -26.26 -8.79
CA HIS A 431 -3.73 -25.33 -7.67
C HIS A 431 -2.55 -24.39 -7.84
N VAL A 432 -2.73 -23.12 -7.49
CA VAL A 432 -1.70 -22.09 -7.62
C VAL A 432 -1.27 -21.55 -6.26
N LEU A 433 0.03 -21.65 -5.99
CA LEU A 433 0.69 -21.03 -4.84
C LEU A 433 1.66 -19.96 -5.34
N VAL A 434 1.46 -18.73 -4.90
CA VAL A 434 2.28 -17.59 -5.29
C VAL A 434 3.11 -17.16 -4.10
N MET A 435 4.42 -16.94 -4.28
CA MET A 435 5.33 -16.53 -3.22
C MET A 435 5.86 -15.13 -3.47
N THR A 436 6.03 -14.36 -2.40
CA THR A 436 6.69 -13.05 -2.44
C THR A 436 7.62 -12.88 -1.26
N ALA A 437 8.79 -12.31 -1.50
CA ALA A 437 9.73 -11.96 -0.44
C ALA A 437 9.48 -10.59 0.17
N THR A 438 8.75 -9.69 -0.52
CA THR A 438 8.30 -8.43 0.05
C THR A 438 7.03 -8.65 0.86
N PRO A 439 7.06 -8.43 2.17
CA PRO A 439 5.84 -8.38 2.96
C PRO A 439 5.02 -7.20 2.45
N ILE A 440 3.79 -7.46 2.01
CA ILE A 440 2.83 -6.41 1.69
C ILE A 440 1.92 -6.33 2.91
N PRO A 441 1.58 -5.14 3.44
CA PRO A 441 0.66 -5.04 4.55
C PRO A 441 -0.60 -5.84 4.24
N ARG A 442 -1.01 -6.72 5.15
CA ARG A 442 -2.05 -7.72 4.91
C ARG A 442 -3.33 -7.08 4.35
N THR A 443 -3.67 -5.90 4.87
CA THR A 443 -4.79 -5.07 4.43
C THR A 443 -4.69 -4.60 2.99
N LEU A 444 -3.51 -4.13 2.57
CA LEU A 444 -3.23 -3.73 1.19
C LEU A 444 -3.25 -4.95 0.25
N ALA A 445 -2.66 -6.06 0.68
CA ALA A 445 -2.64 -7.30 -0.09
C ALA A 445 -4.05 -7.83 -0.37
N MET A 446 -4.97 -7.72 0.58
CA MET A 446 -6.37 -8.11 0.39
C MET A 446 -7.14 -7.21 -0.57
N SER A 447 -6.83 -5.91 -0.62
CA SER A 447 -7.48 -4.97 -1.53
C SER A 447 -6.92 -5.10 -2.95
N LEU A 448 -5.59 -5.21 -3.08
CA LEU A 448 -4.88 -5.32 -4.35
C LEU A 448 -4.99 -6.69 -5.01
N TYR A 449 -4.96 -7.74 -4.20
CA TYR A 449 -5.01 -9.13 -4.63
C TYR A 449 -6.24 -9.80 -4.02
N GLY A 450 -7.38 -9.12 -4.07
CA GLY A 450 -8.66 -9.65 -3.58
C GLY A 450 -9.11 -10.96 -4.25
N ASP A 451 -8.34 -11.45 -5.23
CA ASP A 451 -8.44 -12.75 -5.88
C ASP A 451 -7.61 -13.88 -5.26
N LEU A 452 -6.75 -13.58 -4.28
CA LEU A 452 -5.83 -14.51 -3.62
C LEU A 452 -6.20 -14.69 -2.14
N ASP A 453 -6.26 -15.95 -1.69
CA ASP A 453 -6.20 -16.26 -0.27
C ASP A 453 -4.79 -15.94 0.25
N ILE A 454 -4.65 -15.35 1.45
CA ILE A 454 -3.34 -14.89 1.94
C ILE A 454 -2.90 -15.73 3.13
N SER A 455 -1.71 -16.32 3.03
CA SER A 455 -0.97 -16.94 4.11
C SER A 455 0.26 -16.12 4.45
N VAL A 456 0.52 -15.93 5.74
CA VAL A 456 1.67 -15.17 6.23
C VAL A 456 2.55 -16.07 7.09
N ILE A 457 3.86 -16.07 6.81
CA ILE A 457 4.91 -16.60 7.69
C ILE A 457 5.54 -15.41 8.43
N ASP A 458 5.11 -15.24 9.68
CA ASP A 458 5.48 -14.19 10.63
C ASP A 458 6.62 -14.58 11.59
N GLU A 459 7.14 -15.81 11.46
CA GLU A 459 8.24 -16.33 12.28
C GLU A 459 9.49 -16.59 11.42
N LEU A 460 10.67 -16.21 11.93
CA LEU A 460 11.95 -16.57 11.32
C LEU A 460 12.43 -17.95 11.83
N PRO A 461 13.11 -18.77 11.00
CA PRO A 461 13.66 -20.04 11.43
C PRO A 461 14.68 -19.89 12.58
N PRO A 462 14.75 -20.86 13.50
CA PRO A 462 15.72 -20.84 14.60
C PRO A 462 17.17 -20.87 14.08
N GLY A 463 18.08 -20.16 14.74
CA GLY A 463 19.51 -20.12 14.42
C GLY A 463 19.98 -18.96 13.54
N ARG A 464 19.07 -18.16 12.98
CA ARG A 464 19.44 -16.97 12.20
C ARG A 464 19.79 -15.79 13.12
N LYS A 465 20.99 -15.23 12.94
CA LYS A 465 21.40 -14.00 13.64
C LYS A 465 20.81 -12.77 12.94
N GLU A 466 20.42 -11.78 13.74
CA GLU A 466 19.91 -10.51 13.25
C GLU A 466 21.01 -9.74 12.49
N ILE A 467 20.64 -9.09 11.37
CA ILE A 467 21.57 -8.30 10.57
C ILE A 467 21.75 -6.94 11.23
N LYS A 468 22.98 -6.63 11.67
CA LYS A 468 23.30 -5.34 12.27
C LYS A 468 23.29 -4.26 11.19
N THR A 469 22.25 -3.43 11.19
CA THR A 469 22.08 -2.35 10.21
C THR A 469 22.56 -1.04 10.81
N VAL A 470 23.44 -0.32 10.10
CA VAL A 470 23.99 0.97 10.56
C VAL A 470 23.94 2.01 9.45
N HIS A 471 23.60 3.24 9.82
CA HIS A 471 23.68 4.40 8.93
C HIS A 471 25.02 5.13 9.12
N ARG A 472 25.71 5.44 8.01
CA ARG A 472 26.99 6.14 7.98
C ARG A 472 26.96 7.21 6.89
N TYR A 473 27.71 8.28 7.15
CA TYR A 473 27.88 9.37 6.18
C TYR A 473 29.13 9.15 5.34
N ASP A 474 29.23 9.80 4.18
CA ASP A 474 30.40 9.72 3.30
C ASP A 474 31.74 10.03 4.01
N LYS A 475 31.73 10.92 5.02
CA LYS A 475 32.91 11.21 5.85
C LYS A 475 33.47 9.99 6.58
N ASN A 476 32.66 8.95 6.77
CA ASN A 476 33.04 7.70 7.45
C ASN A 476 33.60 6.64 6.49
N ARG A 477 33.75 6.94 5.18
CA ARG A 477 34.16 5.98 4.14
C ARG A 477 35.46 5.24 4.46
N LEU A 478 36.49 5.92 4.97
CA LEU A 478 37.76 5.28 5.36
C LEU A 478 37.59 4.22 6.46
N ALA A 479 36.71 4.49 7.43
CA ALA A 479 36.42 3.53 8.50
C ALA A 479 35.65 2.31 7.96
N VAL A 480 34.75 2.52 6.99
CA VAL A 480 34.05 1.44 6.30
C VAL A 480 35.02 0.60 5.48
N PHE A 481 35.96 1.20 4.76
CA PHE A 481 36.99 0.46 4.01
C PHE A 481 37.89 -0.39 4.92
N LYS A 482 38.28 0.13 6.09
CA LYS A 482 38.97 -0.68 7.10
C LYS A 482 38.14 -1.89 7.52
N PHE A 483 36.85 -1.68 7.79
CA PHE A 483 35.93 -2.75 8.16
C PHE A 483 35.79 -3.81 7.04
N ILE A 484 35.69 -3.40 5.77
CA ILE A 484 35.68 -4.30 4.61
C ILE A 484 36.94 -5.18 4.60
N ARG A 485 38.14 -4.59 4.80
CA ARG A 485 39.39 -5.36 4.85
C ARG A 485 39.40 -6.40 5.97
N ASP A 486 38.93 -6.02 7.15
CA ASP A 486 38.89 -6.92 8.31
C ASP A 486 37.92 -8.08 8.11
N GLU A 487 36.82 -7.87 7.39
CA GLU A 487 35.86 -8.91 7.05
C GLU A 487 36.38 -9.84 5.94
N ILE A 488 37.04 -9.31 4.90
CA ILE A 488 37.67 -10.13 3.86
C ILE A 488 38.78 -11.00 4.44
N LYS A 489 39.57 -10.49 5.40
CA LYS A 489 40.60 -11.28 6.11
C LYS A 489 40.03 -12.49 6.86
N LYS A 490 38.75 -12.46 7.24
CA LYS A 490 38.04 -13.60 7.84
C LYS A 490 37.51 -14.58 6.80
N GLY A 491 37.84 -14.39 5.52
CA GLY A 491 37.37 -15.22 4.41
C GLY A 491 35.98 -14.85 3.89
N ARG A 492 35.44 -13.68 4.24
CA ARG A 492 34.06 -13.28 3.94
C ARG A 492 33.96 -12.46 2.65
N GLN A 493 32.77 -12.45 2.07
CA GLN A 493 32.48 -11.71 0.84
C GLN A 493 31.54 -10.52 1.09
N ILE A 494 31.60 -9.52 0.19
CA ILE A 494 31.02 -8.20 0.40
C ILE A 494 30.27 -7.74 -0.85
N TYR A 495 29.03 -7.26 -0.64
CA TYR A 495 28.24 -6.58 -1.65
C TYR A 495 28.36 -5.07 -1.49
N ILE A 496 28.52 -4.36 -2.62
CA ILE A 496 28.48 -2.90 -2.70
C ILE A 496 27.48 -2.51 -3.79
N VAL A 497 26.38 -1.88 -3.41
CA VAL A 497 25.25 -1.60 -4.30
C VAL A 497 25.10 -0.11 -4.52
N TYR A 498 25.08 0.30 -5.78
CA TYR A 498 24.85 1.66 -6.24
C TYR A 498 23.43 1.82 -6.80
N PRO A 499 22.77 2.98 -6.59
CA PRO A 499 21.44 3.23 -7.13
C PRO A 499 21.48 3.43 -8.64
N LEU A 500 20.37 3.12 -9.30
CA LEU A 500 20.07 3.57 -10.66
C LEU A 500 19.19 4.82 -10.57
N ILE A 501 19.57 5.91 -11.23
CA ILE A 501 18.81 7.12 -11.45
C ILE A 501 17.96 6.91 -12.71
N GLN A 502 16.67 6.67 -12.51
CA GLN A 502 15.70 6.37 -13.58
C GLN A 502 15.60 7.44 -14.68
N GLU A 503 16.13 8.65 -14.47
CA GLU A 503 16.04 9.76 -15.43
C GLU A 503 17.18 9.77 -16.47
N SER A 504 18.27 8.99 -16.29
CA SER A 504 19.37 8.95 -17.26
C SER A 504 20.27 7.70 -17.13
N GLU A 505 20.07 6.73 -18.02
CA GLU A 505 20.88 5.50 -18.06
C GLU A 505 22.38 5.75 -18.29
N THR A 506 22.77 6.90 -18.86
CA THR A 506 24.17 7.26 -19.11
C THR A 506 24.88 7.79 -17.86
N LEU A 507 24.17 8.51 -16.99
CA LEU A 507 24.72 8.98 -15.71
C LEU A 507 24.90 7.81 -14.72
N ASP A 508 23.98 6.84 -14.73
CA ASP A 508 24.02 5.66 -13.88
C ASP A 508 25.23 4.77 -14.12
N TYR A 509 25.55 4.54 -15.39
CA TYR A 509 26.73 3.78 -15.77
C TYR A 509 28.00 4.46 -15.28
N LYS A 510 28.06 5.78 -15.36
CA LYS A 510 29.22 6.56 -14.91
C LYS A 510 29.39 6.48 -13.40
N ASP A 511 28.33 6.67 -12.61
CA ASP A 511 28.39 6.60 -11.14
C ASP A 511 28.83 5.20 -10.65
N LEU A 512 28.34 4.14 -11.28
CA LEU A 512 28.76 2.77 -10.98
C LEU A 512 30.22 2.52 -11.35
N MET A 513 30.65 2.95 -12.54
CA MET A 513 32.03 2.73 -13.01
C MET A 513 33.03 3.55 -12.20
N ASP A 514 32.70 4.79 -11.85
CA ASP A 514 33.50 5.64 -10.95
C ASP A 514 33.60 4.98 -9.56
N GLY A 515 32.49 4.41 -9.07
CA GLY A 515 32.45 3.62 -7.84
C GLY A 515 33.33 2.36 -7.92
N TYR A 516 33.22 1.59 -9.00
CA TYR A 516 34.02 0.40 -9.25
C TYR A 516 35.51 0.72 -9.30
N GLU A 517 35.91 1.75 -10.06
CA GLU A 517 37.29 2.22 -10.11
C GLU A 517 37.81 2.64 -8.73
N SER A 518 36.99 3.35 -7.94
CA SER A 518 37.35 3.73 -6.58
C SER A 518 37.59 2.50 -5.69
N ILE A 519 36.79 1.45 -5.83
CA ILE A 519 36.96 0.20 -5.07
C ILE A 519 38.22 -0.55 -5.54
N VAL A 520 38.46 -0.66 -6.84
CA VAL A 520 39.66 -1.32 -7.38
C VAL A 520 40.95 -0.58 -6.96
N ARG A 521 40.93 0.76 -6.87
CA ARG A 521 42.07 1.54 -6.37
C ARG A 521 42.36 1.25 -4.89
N GLU A 522 41.34 1.09 -4.06
CA GLU A 522 41.49 0.82 -2.62
C GLU A 522 41.77 -0.65 -2.30
N PHE A 523 41.30 -1.56 -3.17
CA PHE A 523 41.43 -3.01 -3.10
C PHE A 523 42.08 -3.55 -4.38
N PRO A 524 43.40 -3.31 -4.56
CA PRO A 524 44.10 -3.67 -5.79
C PRO A 524 44.39 -5.17 -5.91
N LEU A 525 44.56 -5.61 -7.15
CA LEU A 525 45.11 -6.94 -7.48
C LEU A 525 46.59 -7.01 -7.07
N PRO A 526 47.11 -8.21 -6.70
CA PRO A 526 46.44 -9.51 -6.72
C PRO A 526 45.67 -9.86 -5.43
N ASP A 527 45.81 -9.05 -4.38
CA ASP A 527 45.30 -9.36 -3.03
C ASP A 527 43.76 -9.40 -2.96
N TYR A 528 43.08 -8.65 -3.83
CA TYR A 528 41.63 -8.56 -3.89
C TYR A 528 41.12 -8.71 -5.32
N GLN A 529 40.09 -9.54 -5.52
CA GLN A 529 39.36 -9.63 -6.76
C GLN A 529 37.97 -9.02 -6.62
N VAL A 530 37.65 -8.09 -7.52
CA VAL A 530 36.39 -7.36 -7.57
C VAL A 530 35.62 -7.78 -8.81
N SER A 531 34.36 -8.19 -8.64
CA SER A 531 33.39 -8.43 -9.73
C SER A 531 32.44 -7.25 -9.89
N ILE A 532 31.93 -7.04 -11.10
CA ILE A 532 30.94 -5.99 -11.40
C ILE A 532 29.68 -6.59 -12.05
N VAL A 533 28.50 -6.15 -11.62
CA VAL A 533 27.21 -6.61 -12.18
C VAL A 533 26.24 -5.45 -12.37
N HIS A 534 25.80 -5.20 -13.60
CA HIS A 534 24.84 -4.13 -13.89
C HIS A 534 23.86 -4.47 -15.01
N GLY A 535 22.76 -3.71 -15.11
CA GLY A 535 21.62 -4.02 -15.97
C GLY A 535 21.92 -4.12 -17.47
N GLN A 536 22.93 -3.39 -17.95
CA GLN A 536 23.31 -3.36 -19.37
C GLN A 536 24.25 -4.50 -19.80
N MET A 537 24.83 -5.27 -18.86
CA MET A 537 25.65 -6.43 -19.22
C MET A 537 24.82 -7.49 -19.94
N LYS A 538 25.45 -8.21 -20.87
CA LYS A 538 24.82 -9.36 -21.51
C LYS A 538 24.48 -10.41 -20.44
N PRO A 539 23.38 -11.17 -20.59
CA PRO A 539 23.01 -12.21 -19.63
C PRO A 539 24.15 -13.19 -19.32
N GLU A 540 24.89 -13.62 -20.36
CA GLU A 540 26.04 -14.53 -20.22
C GLU A 540 27.16 -13.93 -19.35
N ASP A 541 27.47 -12.65 -19.53
CA ASP A 541 28.51 -11.95 -18.75
C ASP A 541 28.08 -11.76 -17.29
N LYS A 542 26.79 -11.46 -17.05
CA LYS A 542 26.22 -11.35 -15.69
C LYS A 542 26.33 -12.68 -14.97
N ASP A 543 25.88 -13.76 -15.62
CA ASP A 543 25.90 -15.10 -15.05
C ASP A 543 27.34 -15.53 -14.73
N HIS A 544 28.30 -15.20 -15.59
CA HIS A 544 29.72 -15.45 -15.35
C HIS A 544 30.26 -14.72 -14.11
N GLU A 545 30.05 -13.40 -14.00
CA GLU A 545 30.53 -12.62 -12.85
C GLU A 545 29.82 -13.02 -11.55
N MET A 546 28.52 -13.32 -11.61
CA MET A 546 27.78 -13.84 -10.46
C MET A 546 28.33 -15.19 -10.01
N GLN A 547 28.64 -16.10 -10.94
CA GLN A 547 29.20 -17.41 -10.63
C GLN A 547 30.59 -17.29 -9.99
N ARG A 548 31.46 -16.40 -10.49
CA ARG A 548 32.77 -16.13 -9.87
C ARG A 548 32.63 -15.70 -8.41
N PHE A 549 31.64 -14.88 -8.11
CA PHE A 549 31.36 -14.47 -6.73
C PHE A 549 30.76 -15.60 -5.90
N VAL A 550 29.80 -16.37 -6.41
CA VAL A 550 29.25 -17.53 -5.68
C VAL A 550 30.34 -18.56 -5.33
N GLU A 551 31.28 -18.80 -6.24
CA GLU A 551 32.41 -19.73 -6.05
C GLU A 551 33.52 -19.18 -5.14
N GLY A 552 33.42 -17.93 -4.67
CA GLY A 552 34.43 -17.32 -3.81
C GLY A 552 35.68 -16.83 -4.53
N LYS A 553 35.70 -16.81 -5.87
CA LYS A 553 36.83 -16.29 -6.66
C LYS A 553 36.99 -14.78 -6.49
N THR A 554 35.88 -14.06 -6.37
CA THR A 554 35.86 -12.62 -6.08
C THR A 554 35.37 -12.36 -4.65
N GLN A 555 36.03 -11.45 -3.94
CA GLN A 555 35.69 -11.11 -2.54
C GLN A 555 34.69 -9.96 -2.47
N ILE A 556 34.70 -9.08 -3.47
CA ILE A 556 33.82 -7.90 -3.53
C ILE A 556 33.01 -7.94 -4.82
N MET A 557 31.70 -7.69 -4.70
CA MET A 557 30.82 -7.49 -5.83
C MET A 557 30.25 -6.07 -5.82
N VAL A 558 30.58 -5.30 -6.84
CA VAL A 558 30.02 -3.97 -7.10
C VAL A 558 28.86 -4.12 -8.06
N ALA A 559 27.68 -3.61 -7.70
CA ALA A 559 26.51 -3.82 -8.55
C ALA A 559 25.44 -2.75 -8.42
N THR A 560 24.46 -2.81 -9.30
CA THR A 560 23.22 -2.02 -9.21
C THR A 560 22.08 -2.85 -8.57
N THR A 561 20.86 -2.31 -8.57
CA THR A 561 19.64 -2.99 -8.09
C THR A 561 19.34 -4.33 -8.77
N VAL A 562 20.11 -4.74 -9.78
CA VAL A 562 19.96 -6.06 -10.43
C VAL A 562 20.14 -7.23 -9.44
N ILE A 563 20.92 -7.05 -8.36
CA ILE A 563 21.09 -8.05 -7.29
C ILE A 563 19.83 -8.21 -6.42
N GLU A 564 18.83 -7.33 -6.56
CA GLU A 564 17.52 -7.50 -5.93
C GLU A 564 16.92 -8.89 -6.21
N VAL A 565 17.30 -9.57 -7.30
CA VAL A 565 16.78 -10.90 -7.65
C VAL A 565 17.80 -12.02 -7.43
N GLY A 566 17.54 -12.80 -6.38
CA GLY A 566 17.66 -14.25 -6.42
C GLY A 566 19.00 -14.94 -6.18
N VAL A 567 20.12 -14.27 -5.85
CA VAL A 567 21.38 -15.01 -5.58
C VAL A 567 21.65 -15.18 -4.09
N ASN A 568 21.55 -16.42 -3.61
CA ASN A 568 22.07 -16.86 -2.31
C ASN A 568 23.60 -16.99 -2.33
N VAL A 569 24.32 -16.22 -1.49
CA VAL A 569 25.75 -16.43 -1.22
C VAL A 569 25.93 -16.53 0.29
N PRO A 570 26.02 -17.75 0.88
CA PRO A 570 26.08 -17.94 2.33
C PRO A 570 27.26 -17.22 3.00
N ASN A 571 28.39 -17.10 2.29
CA ASN A 571 29.62 -16.45 2.76
C ASN A 571 29.61 -14.91 2.62
N ALA A 572 28.58 -14.34 1.99
CA ALA A 572 28.42 -12.89 1.91
C ALA A 572 27.82 -12.36 3.22
N SER A 573 28.64 -11.62 3.97
CA SER A 573 28.29 -11.16 5.33
C SER A 573 28.12 -9.65 5.45
N VAL A 574 28.62 -8.87 4.48
CA VAL A 574 28.53 -7.41 4.50
C VAL A 574 27.79 -6.91 3.25
N MET A 575 26.76 -6.11 3.48
CA MET A 575 26.02 -5.37 2.45
C MET A 575 26.28 -3.88 2.62
N ILE A 576 26.78 -3.21 1.60
CA ILE A 576 26.97 -1.76 1.57
C ILE A 576 26.06 -1.19 0.50
N ILE A 577 25.23 -0.22 0.88
CA ILE A 577 24.31 0.47 -0.03
C ILE A 577 24.76 1.91 -0.11
N GLU A 578 25.32 2.30 -1.24
CA GLU A 578 25.77 3.65 -1.55
C GLU A 578 24.59 4.55 -1.89
N SER A 579 24.63 5.82 -1.48
CA SER A 579 23.53 6.77 -1.70
C SER A 579 22.15 6.18 -1.32
N ALA A 580 22.07 5.56 -0.13
CA ALA A 580 20.90 4.80 0.33
C ALA A 580 19.60 5.64 0.36
N GLU A 581 19.69 6.97 0.43
CA GLU A 581 18.54 7.89 0.35
C GLU A 581 17.77 7.82 -0.98
N ARG A 582 18.43 7.34 -2.05
CA ARG A 582 17.84 7.19 -3.39
C ARG A 582 17.00 5.93 -3.56
N PHE A 583 17.09 4.98 -2.62
CA PHE A 583 16.35 3.73 -2.70
C PHE A 583 14.98 3.82 -2.00
N GLY A 584 14.02 3.08 -2.51
CA GLY A 584 12.78 2.79 -1.81
C GLY A 584 13.02 1.92 -0.58
N LEU A 585 12.18 2.05 0.45
CA LEU A 585 12.36 1.31 1.71
C LEU A 585 12.25 -0.22 1.51
N SER A 586 11.33 -0.66 0.65
CA SER A 586 11.18 -2.04 0.20
C SER A 586 12.41 -2.60 -0.51
N GLN A 587 13.09 -1.79 -1.35
CA GLN A 587 14.33 -2.19 -2.03
C GLN A 587 15.48 -2.34 -1.04
N LEU A 588 15.63 -1.39 -0.11
CA LEU A 588 16.64 -1.48 0.96
C LEU A 588 16.47 -2.75 1.80
N HIS A 589 15.22 -3.14 2.10
CA HIS A 589 14.91 -4.37 2.83
C HIS A 589 15.30 -5.63 2.04
N GLN A 590 14.98 -5.68 0.74
CA GLN A 590 15.38 -6.80 -0.13
C GLN A 590 16.90 -6.92 -0.22
N LEU A 591 17.60 -5.80 -0.42
CA LEU A 591 19.07 -5.77 -0.48
C LEU A 591 19.67 -6.22 0.87
N ARG A 592 19.17 -5.73 1.99
CA ARG A 592 19.59 -6.21 3.33
C ARG A 592 19.41 -7.72 3.46
N GLY A 593 18.31 -8.28 2.96
CA GLY A 593 18.04 -9.72 2.99
C GLY A 593 18.96 -10.59 2.12
N ARG A 594 19.85 -10.00 1.31
CA ARG A 594 20.86 -10.73 0.52
C ARG A 594 22.04 -11.21 1.37
N VAL A 595 22.22 -10.66 2.57
CA VAL A 595 23.21 -11.12 3.56
C VAL A 595 22.52 -11.78 4.77
N GLY A 596 23.29 -12.42 5.66
CA GLY A 596 22.72 -13.07 6.85
C GLY A 596 22.06 -14.42 6.57
N ARG A 597 22.63 -15.18 5.62
CA ARG A 597 22.20 -16.54 5.27
C ARG A 597 23.08 -17.64 5.88
N GLY A 598 24.30 -17.31 6.29
CA GLY A 598 25.17 -18.18 7.09
C GLY A 598 24.97 -18.04 8.61
N ALA A 599 25.73 -18.81 9.39
CA ALA A 599 25.74 -18.73 10.86
C ALA A 599 26.51 -17.50 11.40
N ASP A 600 27.22 -16.80 10.53
CA ASP A 600 28.03 -15.63 10.84
C ASP A 600 27.19 -14.36 11.04
N GLN A 601 27.68 -13.49 11.92
CA GLN A 601 27.10 -12.16 12.09
C GLN A 601 27.25 -11.37 10.80
N SER A 602 26.13 -10.92 10.24
CA SER A 602 26.08 -10.10 9.04
C SER A 602 25.77 -8.63 9.34
N TYR A 603 26.18 -7.75 8.43
CA TYR A 603 26.13 -6.30 8.56
C TYR A 603 25.51 -5.66 7.31
N CYS A 604 24.69 -4.65 7.51
CA CYS A 604 24.16 -3.80 6.46
C CYS A 604 24.56 -2.34 6.74
N ILE A 605 25.31 -1.72 5.83
CA ILE A 605 25.83 -0.36 5.97
C ILE A 605 25.13 0.52 4.94
N LEU A 606 24.32 1.46 5.42
CA LEU A 606 23.64 2.45 4.60
C LEU A 606 24.53 3.70 4.53
N MET A 607 25.09 3.99 3.35
CA MET A 607 25.94 5.15 3.11
C MET A 607 25.11 6.28 2.49
N THR A 608 25.20 7.49 3.05
CA THR A 608 24.49 8.66 2.51
C THR A 608 25.30 9.94 2.56
N SER A 609 24.86 10.91 1.77
CA SER A 609 25.31 12.29 1.89
C SER A 609 24.75 12.96 3.17
N HIS A 610 25.27 14.15 3.51
CA HIS A 610 24.79 14.94 4.65
C HIS A 610 23.44 15.63 4.42
N LYS A 611 22.99 15.77 3.17
CA LYS A 611 21.78 16.51 2.79
C LYS A 611 20.62 15.55 2.59
N LEU A 612 19.85 15.30 3.65
CA LEU A 612 18.70 14.37 3.63
C LEU A 612 17.38 15.12 3.82
N SER A 613 16.37 14.76 3.00
CA SER A 613 14.98 15.18 3.22
C SER A 613 14.41 14.56 4.50
N SER A 614 13.31 15.10 5.02
CA SER A 614 12.61 14.53 6.17
C SER A 614 12.17 13.08 5.91
N GLU A 615 11.63 12.80 4.73
CA GLU A 615 11.23 11.45 4.32
C GLU A 615 12.40 10.48 4.23
N ALA A 616 13.54 10.91 3.65
CA ALA A 616 14.73 10.07 3.54
C ALA A 616 15.29 9.72 4.93
N LYS A 617 15.27 10.68 5.88
CA LYS A 617 15.65 10.41 7.28
C LYS A 617 14.75 9.36 7.91
N THR A 618 13.43 9.50 7.78
CA THR A 618 12.47 8.52 8.31
C THR A 618 12.68 7.13 7.71
N ARG A 619 12.94 7.03 6.40
CA ARG A 619 13.25 5.75 5.73
C ARG A 619 14.50 5.08 6.32
N LEU A 620 15.61 5.81 6.36
CA LEU A 620 16.88 5.28 6.83
C LEU A 620 16.83 4.90 8.31
N GLN A 621 16.18 5.71 9.13
CA GLN A 621 15.96 5.42 10.55
C GLN A 621 15.14 4.14 10.73
N THR A 622 14.06 3.98 9.97
CA THR A 622 13.23 2.76 10.01
C THR A 622 14.06 1.51 9.68
N MET A 623 14.91 1.57 8.65
CA MET A 623 15.78 0.44 8.29
C MET A 623 16.79 0.06 9.38
N VAL A 624 17.23 1.02 10.18
CA VAL A 624 18.17 0.80 11.30
C VAL A 624 17.43 0.25 12.53
N GLU A 625 16.21 0.73 12.80
CA GLU A 625 15.44 0.38 14.01
C GLU A 625 14.78 -0.99 13.97
N THR A 626 14.48 -1.53 12.79
CA THR A 626 13.76 -2.79 12.69
C THR A 626 14.26 -3.69 11.56
N THR A 627 14.32 -4.99 11.84
CA THR A 627 14.51 -6.02 10.82
C THR A 627 13.21 -6.58 10.27
N ASP A 628 12.07 -6.26 10.87
CA ASP A 628 10.76 -6.80 10.48
C ASP A 628 10.29 -6.17 9.15
N GLY A 629 10.25 -6.99 8.11
CA GLY A 629 9.79 -6.56 6.79
C GLY A 629 8.33 -6.10 6.75
N PHE A 630 7.45 -6.56 7.65
CA PHE A 630 6.06 -6.08 7.72
C PHE A 630 6.00 -4.64 8.23
N LYS A 631 6.71 -4.36 9.34
CA LYS A 631 6.81 -3.00 9.89
C LYS A 631 7.44 -2.03 8.88
N ILE A 632 8.45 -2.49 8.14
CA ILE A 632 9.05 -1.73 7.05
C ILE A 632 8.02 -1.41 5.96
N ALA A 633 7.26 -2.40 5.50
CA ALA A 633 6.28 -2.19 4.45
C ALA A 633 5.14 -1.24 4.86
N GLU A 634 4.73 -1.26 6.14
CA GLU A 634 3.77 -0.28 6.68
C GLU A 634 4.32 1.16 6.64
N VAL A 635 5.59 1.35 7.00
CA VAL A 635 6.21 2.68 6.95
C VAL A 635 6.43 3.14 5.50
N ASP A 636 6.84 2.25 4.58
CA ASP A 636 6.97 2.56 3.15
C ASP A 636 5.62 3.05 2.59
N LEU A 637 4.53 2.37 2.95
CA LEU A 637 3.17 2.73 2.55
C LEU A 637 2.71 4.07 3.14
N LYS A 638 3.04 4.35 4.41
CA LYS A 638 2.75 5.65 5.05
C LYS A 638 3.50 6.80 4.38
N LEU A 639 4.74 6.57 3.95
CA LEU A 639 5.59 7.59 3.32
C LEU A 639 5.19 7.87 1.87
N ARG A 640 4.90 6.82 1.07
CA ARG A 640 4.48 6.98 -0.34
C ARG A 640 3.03 7.45 -0.49
N GLY A 641 2.20 7.17 0.51
CA GLY A 641 0.75 7.23 0.35
C GLY A 641 0.22 6.12 -0.58
N PRO A 642 -1.10 5.91 -0.64
CA PRO A 642 -1.69 4.80 -1.38
C PRO A 642 -1.54 4.90 -2.91
N GLY A 643 -1.21 6.07 -3.47
CA GLY A 643 -1.21 6.33 -4.91
C GLY A 643 0.00 5.82 -5.70
N ASP A 644 1.21 5.80 -5.11
CA ASP A 644 2.47 5.57 -5.84
C ASP A 644 2.90 4.10 -5.93
N ILE A 645 2.29 3.18 -5.18
CA ILE A 645 2.53 1.73 -5.32
C ILE A 645 1.92 1.19 -6.63
N MET A 646 1.03 1.95 -7.23
CA MET A 646 0.18 1.56 -8.34
C MET A 646 0.64 2.25 -9.63
N GLY A 647 1.75 1.78 -10.21
CA GLY A 647 2.17 2.21 -11.54
C GLY A 647 1.00 2.17 -12.53
N THR A 648 0.74 3.31 -13.17
CA THR A 648 -0.21 3.51 -14.29
C THR A 648 -1.56 2.79 -14.19
N ARG A 649 -2.60 3.49 -13.73
CA ARG A 649 -4.04 3.29 -14.06
C ARG A 649 -4.46 1.86 -14.44
N GLN A 650 -4.09 0.85 -13.64
CA GLN A 650 -4.69 -0.47 -13.73
C GLN A 650 -5.90 -0.50 -12.80
N SER A 651 -7.00 -0.94 -13.39
CA SER A 651 -8.39 -0.81 -12.97
C SER A 651 -8.78 -1.66 -11.75
N GLY A 652 -8.04 -1.55 -10.65
CA GLY A 652 -8.22 -2.37 -9.45
C GLY A 652 -8.24 -1.63 -8.11
N VAL A 653 -8.03 -0.31 -8.09
CA VAL A 653 -7.99 0.46 -6.84
C VAL A 653 -9.40 0.82 -6.40
N MET A 654 -9.76 0.43 -5.18
CA MET A 654 -10.98 0.91 -4.53
C MET A 654 -10.81 2.40 -4.22
N GLU A 655 -11.52 3.26 -4.94
CA GLU A 655 -11.62 4.69 -4.58
C GLU A 655 -12.47 4.81 -3.31
N LEU A 656 -11.80 4.80 -2.15
CA LEU A 656 -12.42 5.08 -0.86
C LEU A 656 -12.69 6.58 -0.73
N ARG A 657 -13.88 6.94 -0.23
CA ARG A 657 -14.31 8.33 -0.02
C ARG A 657 -13.77 8.91 1.29
N ILE A 658 -13.76 8.13 2.37
CA ILE A 658 -13.36 8.60 3.70
C ILE A 658 -12.29 7.70 4.32
N ALA A 659 -12.42 6.39 4.16
CA ALA A 659 -11.47 5.45 4.76
C ALA A 659 -10.11 5.50 4.04
N ASP A 660 -9.05 5.34 4.82
CA ASP A 660 -7.69 5.23 4.34
C ASP A 660 -7.15 3.88 4.82
N ILE A 661 -6.91 2.95 3.89
CA ILE A 661 -6.48 1.57 4.19
C ILE A 661 -5.24 1.54 5.08
N VAL A 662 -4.38 2.55 4.95
CA VAL A 662 -3.11 2.65 5.67
C VAL A 662 -3.32 3.16 7.08
N LYS A 663 -4.10 4.25 7.22
CA LYS A 663 -4.34 4.90 8.52
C LYS A 663 -5.36 4.13 9.36
N ASP A 664 -6.33 3.50 8.72
CA ASP A 664 -7.48 2.85 9.35
C ASP A 664 -7.33 1.31 9.38
N ASN A 665 -6.09 0.81 9.42
CA ASN A 665 -5.77 -0.63 9.41
C ASN A 665 -6.51 -1.41 10.52
N GLU A 666 -6.53 -0.87 11.75
CA GLU A 666 -7.25 -1.47 12.87
C GLU A 666 -8.77 -1.57 12.58
N LEU A 667 -9.37 -0.50 12.07
CA LEU A 667 -10.79 -0.47 11.73
C LEU A 667 -11.13 -1.44 10.59
N LEU A 668 -10.21 -1.62 9.63
CA LEU A 668 -10.34 -2.58 8.55
C LEU A 668 -10.36 -4.02 9.05
N ALA A 669 -9.51 -4.36 10.03
CA ALA A 669 -9.50 -5.69 10.65
C ALA A 669 -10.84 -5.97 11.37
N VAL A 670 -11.35 -4.98 12.10
CA VAL A 670 -12.65 -5.09 12.80
C VAL A 670 -13.79 -5.23 11.79
N ALA A 671 -13.81 -4.42 10.72
CA ALA A 671 -14.81 -4.50 9.66
C ALA A 671 -14.80 -5.86 8.94
N ARG A 672 -13.61 -6.44 8.72
CA ARG A 672 -13.48 -7.79 8.16
C ARG A 672 -14.10 -8.85 9.06
N ASN A 673 -13.80 -8.83 10.36
CA ASN A 673 -14.33 -9.80 11.31
C ASN A 673 -15.86 -9.71 11.38
N ALA A 674 -16.39 -8.48 11.43
CA ALA A 674 -17.84 -8.26 11.38
C ALA A 674 -18.47 -8.81 10.09
N ALA A 675 -17.85 -8.58 8.92
CA ALA A 675 -18.33 -9.12 7.64
C ALA A 675 -18.26 -10.66 7.58
N MET A 676 -17.23 -11.26 8.17
CA MET A 676 -17.08 -12.71 8.26
C MET A 676 -18.15 -13.33 9.17
N ASN A 677 -18.38 -12.77 10.35
CA ASN A 677 -19.43 -13.20 11.28
C ASN A 677 -20.82 -13.05 10.63
N PHE A 678 -21.05 -11.94 9.93
CA PHE A 678 -22.28 -11.71 9.18
C PHE A 678 -22.54 -12.80 8.12
N LEU A 679 -21.53 -13.18 7.34
CA LEU A 679 -21.65 -14.24 6.32
C LEU A 679 -21.71 -15.66 6.89
N GLN A 680 -21.26 -15.87 8.13
CA GLN A 680 -21.46 -17.15 8.83
C GLN A 680 -22.92 -17.32 9.23
N GLU A 681 -23.58 -16.26 9.70
CA GLU A 681 -25.00 -16.28 10.05
C GLU A 681 -25.90 -16.28 8.81
N ASP A 682 -25.60 -15.44 7.81
CA ASP A 682 -26.41 -15.27 6.60
C ASP A 682 -25.59 -15.42 5.30
N PRO A 683 -25.19 -16.66 4.94
CA PRO A 683 -24.37 -16.95 3.76
C PRO A 683 -24.87 -16.38 2.42
N SER A 684 -26.20 -16.29 2.25
CA SER A 684 -26.85 -15.84 1.03
C SER A 684 -27.35 -14.40 1.12
N ILE A 685 -27.14 -13.73 2.26
CA ILE A 685 -27.73 -12.43 2.58
C ILE A 685 -29.26 -12.48 2.40
N GLY A 686 -29.87 -13.60 2.80
CA GLY A 686 -31.26 -14.01 2.58
C GLY A 686 -32.22 -13.60 3.70
N LEU A 687 -31.72 -13.29 4.90
CA LEU A 687 -32.56 -12.98 6.06
C LEU A 687 -33.24 -11.60 5.94
N GLU A 688 -34.48 -11.49 6.43
CA GLU A 688 -35.24 -10.22 6.41
C GLU A 688 -34.56 -9.11 7.21
N LYS A 689 -33.95 -9.45 8.36
CA LYS A 689 -33.19 -8.49 9.18
C LYS A 689 -32.02 -7.83 8.43
N ASN A 690 -31.55 -8.46 7.36
CA ASN A 690 -30.40 -8.03 6.56
C ASN A 690 -30.80 -7.37 5.23
N ILE A 691 -32.08 -7.02 5.05
CA ILE A 691 -32.59 -6.44 3.80
C ILE A 691 -31.84 -5.18 3.35
N ASN A 692 -31.37 -4.36 4.30
CA ASN A 692 -30.62 -3.15 4.01
C ASN A 692 -29.24 -3.46 3.42
N VAL A 693 -28.54 -4.45 3.97
CA VAL A 693 -27.27 -4.95 3.42
C VAL A 693 -27.47 -5.49 2.01
N ARG A 694 -28.52 -6.29 1.78
CA ARG A 694 -28.86 -6.81 0.44
C ARG A 694 -29.09 -5.69 -0.58
N ARG A 695 -29.81 -4.62 -0.19
CA ARG A 695 -30.05 -3.47 -1.06
C ARG A 695 -28.75 -2.78 -1.47
N VAL A 696 -27.84 -2.54 -0.52
CA VAL A 696 -26.54 -1.94 -0.79
C VAL A 696 -25.71 -2.85 -1.71
N MET A 697 -25.62 -4.14 -1.41
CA MET A 697 -24.87 -5.10 -2.23
C MET A 697 -25.39 -5.19 -3.68
N ASN A 698 -26.71 -5.23 -3.88
CA ASN A 698 -27.31 -5.23 -5.22
C ASN A 698 -27.01 -3.94 -5.98
N PHE A 699 -27.01 -2.81 -5.28
CA PHE A 699 -26.68 -1.52 -5.87
C PHE A 699 -25.20 -1.43 -6.29
N LEU A 700 -24.28 -1.98 -5.49
CA LEU A 700 -22.85 -2.06 -5.83
C LEU A 700 -22.60 -2.97 -7.04
N GLN A 701 -23.24 -4.13 -7.11
CA GLN A 701 -23.10 -5.06 -8.24
C GLN A 701 -23.57 -4.45 -9.57
N ASN A 702 -24.65 -3.66 -9.54
CA ASN A 702 -25.18 -2.99 -10.74
C ASN A 702 -24.30 -1.85 -11.24
N LYS A 703 -23.48 -1.23 -10.38
CA LYS A 703 -22.55 -0.16 -10.73
C LYS A 703 -21.11 -0.70 -10.77
N LYS A 704 -20.78 -1.48 -11.82
CA LYS A 704 -19.44 -2.06 -12.10
C LYS A 704 -18.28 -1.35 -11.37
N GLY A 705 -17.89 -1.85 -10.20
CA GLY A 705 -16.66 -1.48 -9.49
C GLY A 705 -16.56 -0.03 -8.97
N LEU A 706 -17.64 0.73 -8.88
CA LEU A 706 -17.61 2.10 -8.38
C LEU A 706 -17.97 2.15 -6.89
N TRP A 707 -16.99 1.78 -6.06
CA TRP A 707 -17.02 1.80 -4.58
C TRP A 707 -17.38 3.15 -3.97
N LYS A 708 -17.30 4.23 -4.76
CA LYS A 708 -17.71 5.56 -4.33
C LYS A 708 -19.09 5.53 -3.67
N TYR A 709 -20.09 4.83 -4.19
CA TYR A 709 -21.46 5.01 -3.71
C TYR A 709 -21.88 4.33 -2.38
N ILE A 710 -20.95 3.82 -1.56
CA ILE A 710 -21.29 3.11 -0.30
C ILE A 710 -21.78 4.05 0.80
N SER A 711 -21.14 5.22 0.94
CA SER A 711 -21.47 6.21 1.98
C SER A 711 -22.80 6.90 1.71
#